data_AF-A0A2T7PEI4-F1
#
_entry.id   AF-A0A2T7PEI4-F1
#
_cell.length_a   1.000
_cell.length_b   1.000
_cell.length_c   1.000
_cell.angle_alpha   90.00
_cell.angle_beta   90.00
_cell.angle_gamma   90.00
#
_symmetry.space_group_name_H-M   'P 1'
#
loop_
_entity.id
_entity.type
_entity.pdbx_description
1 polymer ?
#
loop_
_entity_poly.entity_id
_entity_poly.type
_entity_poly.pdbx_seq_one_letter_code
_entity_poly.pdbx_strand_id
1 'polypeptide(L)'
;MEHQRTAMGPLTAFMAWTVSSYACHQLAKVFLTNVSIVFPHVTPVTMAAALTVVQMFFCWMLTAASWKTRLADVAENKESINEKNNNFLNNYIVALVMHVLSTFLTNWSLARTEAASTLAIKLMEPLVSALAQRVWHGEPLSYSVWVSLPLVIGGAVVFVSDDPLSVQHALSAGVVLAMGSNVLLAVRNLAIKGLHSGQLNLGPRRFSWCVGGVLVGMSVVVLTAVWWLEIVDIMSRRSTLAVTSLLLSGVFHVTYSLISTSVILRALDVVSHAMANVIKRVLVVALLYVSGSRSASFVNVAGLMVTIVGLALYVRGKTHGKTITCNVFSRLTYSGRASSQSRHLVKVLAALLVTCPILLTGWHRPGIIMETAPSVMINASDRATYTLTTDIIDNMAPASPYGLRWPGRPHNFMLLSQWADFLSLDYTLHPFDTDRLAPTLHTNDEVVWEMQRLHVRVLTSLLAGRRHAMLMEFATYENKGDPAIAAGQVALLKRLKVTIVFSCSTGRCNDDNLKKAREISNGYNSTSLIILLQGGGNLLGYPGFDTARKRILNLFPDFPTVLFSQSIWLKNKNRAHLNESLEIYSHRENLTIFLRDRQSLALAQEYFPGTKLMLMPDMAFGLGRVPRTMPPTLDIVWLKRSDRESSGYKVPEIPTNLSVSMSDWWDWKTNPGKSPMETAFLMTFNGFSYLQRGRVVITDRLHGHILSVLLGIPHVLIDNPPYFKLSSFRRTWTAGLSNTVLVTTGEEALEEAQKLLKKYNNYLPNVVRA
;
A
#
# COMPACT_ATOMS: atom_id res chain seq x y z
N MET A 1 14.23 -22.74 -54.65
CA MET A 1 12.92 -22.25 -54.16
C MET A 1 13.04 -22.00 -52.67
N GLU A 2 13.36 -20.76 -52.33
CA GLU A 2 13.75 -20.32 -50.99
C GLU A 2 12.49 -19.96 -50.20
N HIS A 3 12.25 -20.65 -49.09
CA HIS A 3 11.08 -20.43 -48.24
C HIS A 3 11.14 -19.01 -47.64
N GLN A 4 10.35 -18.08 -48.18
CA GLN A 4 10.13 -16.73 -47.64
C GLN A 4 9.51 -16.79 -46.23
N ARG A 5 10.34 -16.96 -45.18
CA ARG A 5 9.90 -16.80 -43.78
C ARG A 5 9.87 -15.32 -43.42
N THR A 6 8.67 -14.75 -43.37
CA THR A 6 8.35 -13.33 -43.14
C THR A 6 9.08 -12.70 -41.95
N ALA A 7 9.61 -11.49 -42.13
CA ALA A 7 10.17 -10.67 -41.05
C ALA A 7 9.11 -10.33 -39.98
N MET A 8 9.55 -10.05 -38.75
CA MET A 8 8.66 -9.63 -37.65
C MET A 8 7.86 -8.39 -38.10
N GLY A 9 6.54 -8.48 -38.11
CA GLY A 9 5.67 -7.38 -38.53
C GLY A 9 5.85 -6.12 -37.66
N PRO A 10 5.64 -4.90 -38.20
CA PRO A 10 5.81 -3.65 -37.44
C PRO A 10 5.02 -3.61 -36.13
N LEU A 11 3.79 -4.15 -36.14
CA LEU A 11 2.94 -4.27 -34.95
C LEU A 11 3.55 -5.21 -33.90
N THR A 12 4.07 -6.37 -34.33
CA THR A 12 4.72 -7.31 -33.41
C THR A 12 6.00 -6.74 -32.79
N ALA A 13 6.77 -5.95 -33.53
CA ALA A 13 7.93 -5.24 -33.00
C ALA A 13 7.53 -4.16 -31.98
N PHE A 14 6.47 -3.41 -32.24
CA PHE A 14 5.95 -2.41 -31.32
C PHE A 14 5.41 -3.05 -30.02
N MET A 15 4.70 -4.18 -30.11
CA MET A 15 4.22 -4.92 -28.94
C MET A 15 5.37 -5.49 -28.12
N ALA A 16 6.35 -6.14 -28.75
CA ALA A 16 7.54 -6.67 -28.07
C ALA A 16 8.36 -5.56 -27.39
N TRP A 17 8.51 -4.42 -28.06
CA TRP A 17 9.13 -3.23 -27.47
C TRP A 17 8.37 -2.71 -26.24
N THR A 18 7.05 -2.74 -26.30
CA THR A 18 6.17 -2.29 -25.21
C THR A 18 6.34 -3.17 -23.97
N VAL A 19 6.22 -4.49 -24.15
CA VAL A 19 6.30 -5.47 -23.05
C VAL A 19 7.67 -5.42 -22.37
N SER A 20 8.74 -5.48 -23.16
CA SER A 20 10.12 -5.48 -22.64
C SER A 20 10.48 -4.18 -21.93
N SER A 21 10.01 -3.04 -22.44
CA SER A 21 10.19 -1.72 -21.80
C SER A 21 9.46 -1.63 -20.46
N TYR A 22 8.21 -2.13 -20.39
CA TYR A 22 7.46 -2.18 -19.14
C TYR A 22 8.12 -3.08 -18.10
N ALA A 23 8.46 -4.31 -18.47
CA ALA A 23 9.09 -5.27 -17.57
C ALA A 23 10.41 -4.73 -17.01
N CYS A 24 11.26 -4.12 -17.85
CA CYS A 24 12.50 -3.49 -17.40
C CYS A 24 12.27 -2.45 -16.30
N HIS A 25 11.33 -1.52 -16.49
CA HIS A 25 11.08 -0.44 -15.54
C HIS A 25 10.39 -0.92 -14.27
N GLN A 26 9.50 -1.91 -14.36
CA GLN A 26 8.88 -2.52 -13.18
C GLN A 26 9.90 -3.25 -12.32
N LEU A 27 10.74 -4.10 -12.93
CA LEU A 27 11.79 -4.83 -12.21
C LEU A 27 12.86 -3.89 -11.64
N ALA A 28 13.22 -2.83 -12.38
CA ALA A 28 14.07 -1.76 -11.86
C ALA A 28 13.47 -1.13 -10.59
N LYS A 29 12.16 -0.85 -10.58
CA LYS A 29 11.50 -0.28 -9.40
C LYS A 29 11.50 -1.27 -8.24
N VAL A 30 11.15 -2.54 -8.49
CA VAL A 30 11.19 -3.62 -7.49
C VAL A 30 12.58 -3.74 -6.86
N PHE A 31 13.65 -3.67 -7.66
CA PHE A 31 15.03 -3.64 -7.17
C PHE A 31 15.29 -2.41 -6.30
N LEU A 32 15.02 -1.21 -6.81
CA LEU A 32 15.28 0.05 -6.11
C LEU A 32 14.52 0.17 -4.79
N THR A 33 13.33 -0.44 -4.69
CA THR A 33 12.54 -0.47 -3.45
C THR A 33 12.98 -1.56 -2.48
N ASN A 34 13.43 -2.72 -2.96
CA ASN A 34 13.84 -3.82 -2.08
C ASN A 34 15.28 -3.66 -1.58
N VAL A 35 16.19 -3.10 -2.38
CA VAL A 35 17.57 -2.88 -1.94
C VAL A 35 17.66 -1.84 -0.84
N SER A 36 16.83 -0.79 -0.85
CA SER A 36 16.76 0.16 0.26
C SER A 36 16.29 -0.49 1.57
N ILE A 37 15.53 -1.59 1.49
CA ILE A 37 15.08 -2.38 2.65
C ILE A 37 16.19 -3.32 3.14
N VAL A 38 16.98 -3.90 2.22
CA VAL A 38 18.05 -4.86 2.55
C VAL A 38 19.33 -4.15 3.01
N PHE A 39 19.67 -3.01 2.42
CA PHE A 39 20.87 -2.23 2.71
C PHE A 39 20.54 -0.74 2.95
N PRO A 40 20.10 -0.35 4.18
CA PRO A 40 19.60 0.99 4.46
C PRO A 40 20.65 2.11 4.34
N HIS A 41 21.94 1.78 4.38
CA HIS A 41 23.04 2.75 4.18
C HIS A 41 23.30 3.10 2.71
N VAL A 42 22.67 2.42 1.76
CA VAL A 42 22.90 2.64 0.33
C VAL A 42 22.06 3.81 -0.16
N THR A 43 22.71 4.87 -0.60
CA THR A 43 22.03 6.06 -1.13
C THR A 43 21.23 5.77 -2.41
N PRO A 44 20.20 6.57 -2.75
CA PRO A 44 19.49 6.43 -4.02
C PRO A 44 20.37 6.53 -5.27
N VAL A 45 21.47 7.30 -5.17
CA VAL A 45 22.44 7.47 -6.27
C VAL A 45 23.22 6.19 -6.49
N THR A 46 23.68 5.55 -5.41
CA THR A 46 24.46 4.32 -5.46
C THR A 46 23.61 3.13 -5.94
N MET A 47 22.34 3.05 -5.52
CA MET A 47 21.40 2.05 -6.06
C MET A 47 21.15 2.23 -7.56
N ALA A 48 20.93 3.48 -8.00
CA ALA A 48 20.74 3.80 -9.41
C ALA A 48 22.01 3.53 -10.25
N ALA A 49 23.19 3.79 -9.69
CA ALA A 49 24.48 3.47 -10.32
C ALA A 49 24.63 1.96 -10.49
N ALA A 50 24.39 1.17 -9.44
CA ALA A 50 24.47 -0.29 -9.48
C ALA A 50 23.52 -0.89 -10.53
N LEU A 51 22.26 -0.44 -10.55
CA LEU A 51 21.29 -0.85 -11.57
C LEU A 51 21.76 -0.51 -12.99
N THR A 52 22.31 0.69 -13.18
CA THR A 52 22.81 1.14 -14.49
C THR A 52 24.01 0.33 -14.94
N VAL A 53 24.95 0.03 -14.04
CA VAL A 53 26.12 -0.81 -14.33
C VAL A 53 25.68 -2.18 -14.81
N VAL A 54 24.72 -2.81 -14.13
CA VAL A 54 24.18 -4.12 -14.55
C VAL A 54 23.50 -4.01 -15.91
N GLN A 55 22.63 -3.01 -16.13
CA GLN A 55 21.98 -2.80 -17.43
C GLN A 55 22.99 -2.60 -18.57
N MET A 56 24.05 -1.83 -18.34
CA MET A 56 25.12 -1.63 -19.33
C MET A 56 25.97 -2.87 -19.54
N PHE A 57 26.22 -3.66 -18.50
CA PHE A 57 26.93 -4.93 -18.60
C PHE A 57 26.21 -5.90 -19.55
N PHE A 58 24.89 -6.05 -19.40
CA PHE A 58 24.12 -6.86 -20.33
C PHE A 58 24.14 -6.30 -21.76
N CYS A 59 24.09 -4.97 -21.94
CA CYS A 59 24.22 -4.34 -23.27
C CYS A 59 25.58 -4.66 -23.90
N TRP A 60 26.66 -4.58 -23.12
CA TRP A 60 28.01 -4.89 -23.55
C TRP A 60 28.17 -6.37 -23.90
N MET A 61 27.70 -7.30 -23.07
CA MET A 61 27.78 -8.73 -23.35
C MET A 61 27.16 -9.09 -24.70
N LEU A 62 25.98 -8.55 -25.01
CA LEU A 62 25.29 -8.88 -26.25
C LEU A 62 25.93 -8.19 -27.47
N THR A 63 26.38 -6.95 -27.32
CA THR A 63 27.08 -6.24 -28.41
C THR A 63 28.45 -6.85 -28.70
N ALA A 64 29.20 -7.29 -27.69
CA ALA A 64 30.48 -7.99 -27.84
C ALA A 64 30.30 -9.36 -28.53
N ALA A 65 29.27 -10.12 -28.16
CA ALA A 65 28.91 -11.38 -28.84
C ALA A 65 28.51 -11.14 -30.31
N SER A 66 27.82 -10.03 -30.59
CA SER A 66 27.42 -9.63 -31.94
C SER A 66 28.55 -9.03 -32.77
N TRP A 67 29.60 -8.51 -32.14
CA TRP A 67 30.78 -7.96 -32.81
C TRP A 67 31.76 -9.07 -33.23
N LYS A 68 31.92 -10.12 -32.42
CA LYS A 68 32.70 -11.32 -32.78
C LYS A 68 32.18 -12.03 -34.02
N THR A 69 30.86 -12.15 -34.15
CA THR A 69 30.23 -12.73 -35.36
C THR A 69 30.40 -11.84 -36.59
N ARG A 70 30.55 -10.53 -36.40
CA ARG A 70 30.77 -9.55 -37.47
C ARG A 70 32.19 -9.50 -38.00
N LEU A 71 33.20 -9.65 -37.14
CA LEU A 71 34.60 -9.74 -37.56
C LEU A 71 34.84 -10.97 -38.44
N ALA A 72 34.06 -12.04 -38.25
CA ALA A 72 34.05 -13.20 -39.14
C ALA A 72 33.45 -12.88 -40.53
N ASP A 73 32.36 -12.10 -40.60
CA ASP A 73 31.71 -11.71 -41.87
C ASP A 73 32.44 -10.55 -42.61
N VAL A 74 33.17 -9.67 -41.90
CA VAL A 74 33.90 -8.53 -42.50
C VAL A 74 35.27 -8.96 -43.06
N ALA A 75 35.81 -10.09 -42.62
CA ALA A 75 37.04 -10.67 -43.18
C ALA A 75 36.92 -11.02 -44.69
N GLU A 76 35.69 -11.05 -45.25
CA GLU A 76 35.42 -11.35 -46.66
C GLU A 76 35.32 -10.14 -47.60
N ASN A 77 35.22 -8.90 -47.10
CA ASN A 77 35.07 -7.72 -47.97
C ASN A 77 35.96 -6.57 -47.51
N LYS A 78 37.24 -6.64 -47.89
CA LYS A 78 38.16 -5.51 -47.83
C LYS A 78 37.88 -4.59 -49.02
N GLU A 79 37.42 -3.37 -48.73
CA GLU A 79 38.03 -2.10 -49.18
C GLU A 79 37.07 -0.92 -48.98
N SER A 80 37.65 0.26 -48.73
CA SER A 80 37.05 1.61 -48.89
C SER A 80 36.48 2.37 -47.66
N ILE A 81 37.19 2.56 -46.55
CA ILE A 81 36.70 3.54 -45.53
C ILE A 81 37.85 4.25 -44.81
N ASN A 82 38.45 5.29 -45.40
CA ASN A 82 39.48 6.11 -44.71
C ASN A 82 39.10 7.58 -44.43
N GLU A 83 37.91 8.04 -44.81
CA GLU A 83 37.41 9.40 -44.44
C GLU A 83 36.02 9.38 -43.78
N LYS A 84 35.17 8.40 -44.12
CA LYS A 84 33.85 8.16 -43.49
C LYS A 84 33.93 7.67 -42.03
N ASN A 85 35.13 7.35 -41.53
CA ASN A 85 35.30 6.69 -40.23
C ASN A 85 35.21 7.66 -39.04
N ASN A 86 35.57 8.94 -39.20
CA ASN A 86 35.57 9.92 -38.10
C ASN A 86 34.17 10.39 -37.71
N ASN A 87 33.31 10.73 -38.68
CA ASN A 87 31.92 11.09 -38.40
C ASN A 87 31.11 9.90 -37.88
N PHE A 88 31.43 8.70 -38.36
CA PHE A 88 30.87 7.46 -37.87
C PHE A 88 31.26 7.21 -36.41
N LEU A 89 32.55 7.30 -36.10
CA LEU A 89 33.08 7.10 -34.75
C LEU A 89 32.54 8.16 -33.77
N ASN A 90 32.47 9.44 -34.19
CA ASN A 90 31.91 10.52 -33.37
C ASN A 90 30.43 10.27 -33.04
N ASN A 91 29.61 9.93 -34.04
CA ASN A 91 28.20 9.62 -33.80
C ASN A 91 28.01 8.38 -32.93
N TYR A 92 28.89 7.39 -33.06
CA TYR A 92 28.88 6.19 -32.22
C TYR A 92 29.22 6.50 -30.77
N ILE A 93 30.28 7.27 -30.53
CA ILE A 93 30.69 7.70 -29.18
C ILE A 93 29.58 8.53 -28.53
N VAL A 94 29.01 9.50 -29.26
CA VAL A 94 27.89 10.31 -28.76
C VAL A 94 26.70 9.42 -28.42
N ALA A 95 26.30 8.50 -29.30
CA ALA A 95 25.20 7.58 -29.03
C ALA A 95 25.44 6.72 -27.78
N LEU A 96 26.66 6.22 -27.59
CA LEU A 96 27.04 5.40 -26.43
C LEU A 96 26.99 6.20 -25.13
N VAL A 97 27.68 7.35 -25.08
CA VAL A 97 27.75 8.21 -23.88
C VAL A 97 26.36 8.68 -23.47
N MET A 98 25.56 9.15 -24.44
CA MET A 98 24.20 9.58 -24.19
C MET A 98 23.30 8.43 -23.72
N HIS A 99 23.50 7.21 -24.22
CA HIS A 99 22.74 6.04 -23.76
C HIS A 99 23.05 5.68 -22.30
N VAL A 100 24.32 5.67 -21.90
CA VAL A 100 24.74 5.40 -20.51
C VAL A 100 24.19 6.49 -19.58
N LEU A 101 24.44 7.76 -19.91
CA LEU A 101 24.06 8.88 -19.05
C LEU A 101 22.53 9.01 -18.93
N SER A 102 21.79 8.86 -20.03
CA SER A 102 20.32 8.89 -20.00
C SER A 102 19.72 7.77 -19.16
N THR A 103 20.32 6.57 -19.20
CA THR A 103 19.90 5.42 -18.38
C THR A 103 20.18 5.68 -16.90
N PHE A 104 21.36 6.22 -16.56
CA PHE A 104 21.69 6.59 -15.19
C PHE A 104 20.72 7.63 -14.62
N LEU A 105 20.48 8.73 -15.33
CA LEU A 105 19.56 9.78 -14.89
C LEU A 105 18.12 9.26 -14.74
N THR A 106 17.71 8.34 -15.62
CA THR A 106 16.41 7.64 -15.51
C THR A 106 16.31 6.84 -14.22
N ASN A 107 17.30 5.98 -13.95
CA ASN A 107 17.29 5.11 -12.77
C ASN A 107 17.38 5.93 -11.49
N TRP A 108 18.15 7.02 -11.50
CA TRP A 108 18.25 7.92 -10.36
C TRP A 108 16.95 8.67 -10.10
N SER A 109 16.26 9.14 -11.15
CA SER A 109 14.93 9.70 -11.02
C SER A 109 13.94 8.70 -10.40
N LEU A 110 13.93 7.44 -10.87
CA LEU A 110 13.09 6.36 -10.33
C LEU A 110 13.40 6.01 -8.87
N ALA A 111 14.64 6.22 -8.42
CA ALA A 111 15.06 6.02 -7.04
C ALA A 111 14.62 7.17 -6.11
N ARG A 112 14.39 8.37 -6.66
CA ARG A 112 14.04 9.59 -5.90
C ARG A 112 12.56 9.97 -5.96
N THR A 113 11.82 9.47 -6.95
CA THR A 113 10.42 9.85 -7.19
C THR A 113 9.54 8.62 -7.42
N GLU A 114 8.23 8.81 -7.25
CA GLU A 114 7.24 7.81 -7.63
C GLU A 114 7.35 7.50 -9.13
N ALA A 115 7.19 6.23 -9.48
CA ALA A 115 7.36 5.77 -10.86
C ALA A 115 6.38 6.46 -11.83
N ALA A 116 5.16 6.74 -11.37
CA ALA A 116 4.14 7.45 -12.14
C ALA A 116 4.61 8.87 -12.51
N SER A 117 5.20 9.62 -11.58
CA SER A 117 5.71 10.97 -11.80
C SER A 117 6.90 10.98 -12.76
N THR A 118 7.86 10.06 -12.59
CA THR A 118 8.98 9.92 -13.54
C THR A 118 8.47 9.60 -14.95
N LEU A 119 7.50 8.70 -15.07
CA LEU A 119 6.93 8.29 -16.36
C LEU A 119 6.12 9.42 -17.01
N ALA A 120 5.39 10.22 -16.23
CA ALA A 120 4.65 11.37 -16.70
C ALA A 120 5.59 12.44 -17.29
N ILE A 121 6.69 12.75 -16.61
CA ILE A 121 7.69 13.70 -17.11
C ILE A 121 8.36 13.19 -18.38
N LYS A 122 8.58 11.87 -18.47
CA LYS A 122 9.11 11.28 -19.69
C LYS A 122 8.17 11.43 -20.89
N LEU A 123 6.88 11.71 -20.71
CA LEU A 123 5.96 11.98 -21.83
C LEU A 123 6.34 13.23 -22.61
N MET A 124 7.22 14.09 -22.07
CA MET A 124 7.78 15.28 -22.72
C MET A 124 8.86 14.97 -23.79
N GLU A 125 9.29 13.71 -23.92
CA GLU A 125 10.33 13.26 -24.87
C GLU A 125 10.08 13.71 -26.34
N PRO A 126 8.84 13.72 -26.88
CA PRO A 126 8.60 14.18 -28.25
C PRO A 126 8.87 15.67 -28.47
N LEU A 127 8.57 16.52 -27.48
CA LEU A 127 8.85 17.96 -27.56
C LEU A 127 10.35 18.21 -27.62
N VAL A 128 11.10 17.58 -26.73
CA VAL A 128 12.56 17.68 -26.68
C VAL A 128 13.19 17.12 -27.96
N SER A 129 12.65 16.03 -28.49
CA SER A 129 13.11 15.43 -29.75
C SER A 129 12.85 16.33 -30.95
N ALA A 130 11.71 17.02 -31.01
CA ALA A 130 11.38 17.96 -32.08
C ALA A 130 12.26 19.20 -32.05
N LEU A 131 12.52 19.75 -30.85
CA LEU A 131 13.46 20.86 -30.66
C LEU A 131 14.89 20.46 -31.03
N ALA A 132 15.34 19.29 -30.57
CA ALA A 132 16.67 18.77 -30.91
C ALA A 132 16.83 18.54 -32.41
N GLN A 133 15.81 17.99 -33.09
CA GLN A 133 15.83 17.80 -34.54
C GLN A 133 15.93 19.15 -35.29
N ARG A 134 15.22 20.19 -34.83
CA ARG A 134 15.30 21.54 -35.39
C ARG A 134 16.69 22.15 -35.23
N VAL A 135 17.27 22.05 -34.03
CA VAL A 135 18.63 22.56 -33.76
C VAL A 135 19.68 21.80 -34.57
N TRP A 136 19.50 20.49 -34.76
CA TRP A 136 20.48 19.64 -35.45
C TRP A 136 20.42 19.72 -36.98
N HIS A 137 19.22 19.80 -37.58
CA HIS A 137 19.03 19.79 -39.04
C HIS A 137 18.71 21.16 -39.63
N GLY A 138 18.38 22.18 -38.82
CA GLY A 138 18.07 23.53 -39.28
C GLY A 138 16.69 23.69 -39.96
N GLU A 139 15.93 22.62 -40.16
CA GLU A 139 14.62 22.68 -40.81
C GLU A 139 13.48 23.08 -39.85
N PRO A 140 12.51 23.91 -40.29
CA PRO A 140 11.34 24.26 -39.48
C PRO A 140 10.39 23.07 -39.31
N LEU A 141 9.86 22.89 -38.09
CA LEU A 141 8.86 21.88 -37.79
C LEU A 141 7.54 22.20 -38.52
N SER A 142 6.88 21.18 -39.08
CA SER A 142 5.60 21.38 -39.76
C SER A 142 4.50 21.86 -38.81
N TYR A 143 3.55 22.62 -39.33
CA TYR A 143 2.42 23.17 -38.55
C TYR A 143 1.64 22.08 -37.80
N SER A 144 1.47 20.91 -38.42
CA SER A 144 0.81 19.76 -37.79
C SER A 144 1.54 19.24 -36.56
N VAL A 145 2.88 19.32 -36.52
CA VAL A 145 3.70 18.89 -35.37
C VAL A 145 3.57 19.88 -34.22
N TRP A 146 3.54 21.18 -34.51
CA TRP A 146 3.36 22.24 -33.52
C TRP A 146 2.03 22.16 -32.77
N VAL A 147 0.93 21.84 -33.48
CA VAL A 147 -0.40 21.73 -32.87
C VAL A 147 -0.58 20.40 -32.13
N SER A 148 -0.06 19.30 -32.69
CA SER A 148 -0.26 17.97 -32.11
C SER A 148 0.58 17.69 -30.87
N LEU A 149 1.82 18.19 -30.78
CA LEU A 149 2.72 17.91 -29.66
C LEU A 149 2.17 18.35 -28.29
N PRO A 150 1.70 19.60 -28.11
CA PRO A 150 1.14 20.03 -26.82
C PRO A 150 -0.11 19.22 -26.42
N LEU A 151 -0.96 18.87 -27.38
CA LEU A 151 -2.16 18.07 -27.14
C LEU A 151 -1.82 16.63 -26.70
N VAL A 152 -0.89 15.98 -27.39
CA VAL A 152 -0.43 14.62 -27.03
C VAL A 152 0.22 14.61 -25.65
N ILE A 153 1.07 15.60 -25.37
CA ILE A 153 1.82 15.66 -24.11
C ILE A 153 0.89 16.03 -22.95
N GLY A 154 0.12 17.11 -23.08
CA GLY A 154 -0.79 17.59 -22.04
C GLY A 154 -1.86 16.55 -21.72
N GLY A 155 -2.48 15.97 -22.75
CA GLY A 155 -3.44 14.89 -22.58
C GLY A 155 -2.83 13.67 -21.88
N ALA A 156 -1.61 13.26 -22.27
CA ALA A 156 -0.99 12.07 -21.71
C ALA A 156 -0.55 12.29 -20.25
N VAL A 157 -0.08 13.49 -19.89
CA VAL A 157 0.25 13.82 -18.49
C VAL A 157 -1.01 13.76 -17.62
N VAL A 158 -2.10 14.40 -18.05
CA VAL A 158 -3.39 14.39 -17.35
C VAL A 158 -3.96 12.98 -17.24
N PHE A 159 -3.83 12.18 -18.30
CA PHE A 159 -4.28 10.79 -18.29
C PHE A 159 -3.52 9.94 -17.28
N VAL A 160 -2.20 10.15 -17.15
CA VAL A 160 -1.34 9.34 -16.29
C VAL A 160 -1.37 9.78 -14.83
N SER A 161 -1.67 11.04 -14.51
CA SER A 161 -1.73 11.59 -13.15
C SER A 161 -3.00 11.20 -12.38
N ASP A 162 -2.88 10.79 -11.11
CA ASP A 162 -4.04 10.56 -10.20
C ASP A 162 -4.61 11.88 -9.63
N ASP A 163 -3.77 12.91 -9.50
CA ASP A 163 -4.18 14.26 -9.10
C ASP A 163 -3.45 15.29 -10.00
N PRO A 164 -4.17 16.04 -10.85
CA PRO A 164 -3.59 17.08 -11.71
C PRO A 164 -2.83 18.17 -10.94
N LEU A 165 -3.20 18.42 -9.67
CA LEU A 165 -2.60 19.45 -8.81
C LEU A 165 -1.32 18.98 -8.10
N SER A 166 -1.11 17.67 -7.98
CA SER A 166 0.12 17.10 -7.40
C SER A 166 1.39 17.38 -8.22
N VAL A 167 1.23 17.64 -9.52
CA VAL A 167 2.33 17.98 -10.44
C VAL A 167 2.89 19.37 -10.14
N GLN A 168 2.12 20.24 -9.48
CA GLN A 168 2.48 21.64 -9.24
C GLN A 168 3.49 21.83 -8.10
N HIS A 169 3.65 20.84 -7.20
CA HIS A 169 4.62 20.89 -6.09
C HIS A 169 5.98 20.24 -6.42
N ALA A 170 6.21 19.80 -7.66
CA ALA A 170 7.36 18.98 -8.00
C ALA A 170 8.52 19.76 -8.63
N LEU A 171 9.17 20.64 -7.85
CA LEU A 171 10.56 21.05 -8.09
C LEU A 171 11.53 20.11 -7.34
N SER A 172 11.23 18.81 -7.34
CA SER A 172 12.09 17.82 -6.68
C SER A 172 13.26 17.43 -7.59
N ALA A 173 14.40 17.07 -6.99
CA ALA A 173 15.59 16.66 -7.74
C ALA A 173 15.31 15.52 -8.75
N GLY A 174 14.34 14.64 -8.49
CA GLY A 174 13.97 13.56 -9.41
C GLY A 174 13.29 14.04 -10.70
N VAL A 175 12.57 15.17 -10.68
CA VAL A 175 11.95 15.76 -11.86
C VAL A 175 13.00 16.31 -12.81
N VAL A 176 13.97 17.05 -12.27
CA VAL A 176 15.10 17.60 -13.03
C VAL A 176 15.90 16.47 -13.69
N LEU A 177 16.16 15.38 -12.96
CA LEU A 177 16.86 14.20 -13.51
C LEU A 177 16.06 13.53 -14.64
N ALA A 178 14.73 13.43 -14.54
CA ALA A 178 13.88 12.89 -15.60
C ALA A 178 13.90 13.77 -16.87
N MET A 179 13.82 15.09 -16.71
CA MET A 179 13.93 16.05 -17.81
C MET A 179 15.30 15.96 -18.49
N GLY A 180 16.38 15.94 -17.70
CA GLY A 180 17.74 15.73 -18.21
C GLY A 180 17.87 14.44 -19.02
N SER A 181 17.25 13.35 -18.56
CA SER A 181 17.25 12.08 -19.31
C SER A 181 16.59 12.19 -20.69
N ASN A 182 15.50 12.95 -20.84
CA ASN A 182 14.81 13.13 -22.13
C ASN A 182 15.69 13.86 -23.16
N VAL A 183 16.46 14.86 -22.72
CA VAL A 183 17.40 15.60 -23.59
C VAL A 183 18.46 14.65 -24.13
N LEU A 184 19.07 13.86 -23.25
CA LEU A 184 20.10 12.90 -23.65
C LEU A 184 19.53 11.80 -24.57
N LEU A 185 18.31 11.33 -24.32
CA LEU A 185 17.63 10.36 -25.20
C LEU A 185 17.37 10.93 -26.61
N ALA A 186 16.98 12.20 -26.71
CA ALA A 186 16.77 12.88 -27.99
C ALA A 186 18.08 12.97 -28.80
N VAL A 187 19.16 13.43 -28.17
CA VAL A 187 20.50 13.51 -28.79
C VAL A 187 21.00 12.12 -29.21
N ARG A 188 20.83 11.11 -28.34
CA ARG A 188 21.15 9.71 -28.67
C ARG A 188 20.42 9.25 -29.92
N ASN A 189 19.11 9.48 -29.99
CA ASN A 189 18.29 9.00 -31.11
C ASN A 189 18.69 9.70 -32.43
N LEU A 190 19.07 10.98 -32.39
CA LEU A 190 19.62 11.70 -33.55
C LEU A 190 20.96 11.10 -34.00
N ALA A 191 21.90 10.89 -33.09
CA ALA A 191 23.20 10.29 -33.39
C ALA A 191 23.05 8.89 -34.00
N ILE A 192 22.16 8.05 -33.45
CA ILE A 192 21.85 6.72 -34.00
C ILE A 192 21.22 6.81 -35.40
N LYS A 193 20.36 7.79 -35.65
CA LYS A 193 19.79 7.99 -36.98
C LYS A 193 20.87 8.40 -37.99
N GLY A 194 21.83 9.22 -37.56
CA GLY A 194 23.05 9.52 -38.32
C GLY A 194 23.84 8.26 -38.69
N LEU A 195 24.03 7.32 -37.74
CA LEU A 195 24.68 6.03 -38.00
C LEU A 195 23.92 5.16 -39.01
N HIS A 196 22.59 5.13 -38.96
CA HIS A 196 21.78 4.35 -39.91
C HIS A 196 21.81 4.89 -41.35
N SER A 197 22.10 6.18 -41.54
CA SER A 197 22.25 6.77 -42.87
C SER A 197 23.58 6.38 -43.55
N GLY A 198 24.58 5.91 -42.78
CA GLY A 198 25.86 5.41 -43.27
C GLY A 198 25.92 3.89 -43.33
N GLN A 199 25.58 3.29 -44.48
CA GLN A 199 25.98 1.93 -44.94
C GLN A 199 25.99 0.74 -43.95
N LEU A 200 25.21 0.77 -42.87
CA LEU A 200 25.08 -0.36 -41.93
C LEU A 200 23.91 -1.27 -42.30
N ASN A 201 24.16 -2.22 -43.20
CA ASN A 201 23.26 -3.33 -43.49
C ASN A 201 23.35 -4.43 -42.41
N LEU A 202 22.92 -4.13 -41.18
CA LEU A 202 22.53 -5.19 -40.25
C LEU A 202 21.19 -5.75 -40.72
N GLY A 203 21.22 -6.93 -41.32
CA GLY A 203 20.01 -7.67 -41.67
C GLY A 203 19.21 -8.01 -40.40
N PRO A 204 17.92 -7.62 -40.30
CA PRO A 204 17.11 -7.85 -39.08
C PRO A 204 16.90 -9.33 -38.74
N ARG A 205 17.11 -10.26 -39.70
CA ARG A 205 16.78 -11.68 -39.55
C ARG A 205 17.77 -12.50 -38.71
N ARG A 206 19.10 -12.39 -38.94
CA ARG A 206 20.11 -13.11 -38.15
C ARG A 206 20.25 -12.52 -36.74
N PHE A 207 20.12 -11.20 -36.63
CA PHE A 207 20.18 -10.49 -35.34
C PHE A 207 19.01 -10.89 -34.43
N SER A 208 17.78 -11.00 -34.94
CA SER A 208 16.59 -11.23 -34.10
C SER A 208 16.51 -12.62 -33.44
N TRP A 209 16.94 -13.69 -34.11
CA TRP A 209 16.81 -15.06 -33.58
C TRP A 209 17.96 -15.43 -32.63
N CYS A 210 19.20 -15.05 -32.98
CA CYS A 210 20.36 -15.27 -32.10
C CYS A 210 20.28 -14.42 -30.83
N VAL A 211 19.87 -13.16 -30.93
CA VAL A 211 19.71 -12.27 -29.76
C VAL A 211 18.53 -12.72 -28.90
N GLY A 212 17.40 -13.10 -29.49
CA GLY A 212 16.25 -13.62 -28.75
C GLY A 212 16.58 -14.88 -27.95
N GLY A 213 17.28 -15.84 -28.57
CA GLY A 213 17.74 -17.06 -27.90
C GLY A 213 18.74 -16.80 -26.77
N VAL A 214 19.69 -15.88 -26.99
CA VAL A 214 20.65 -15.47 -25.95
C VAL A 214 19.95 -14.78 -24.78
N LEU A 215 18.98 -13.89 -25.02
CA LEU A 215 18.25 -13.19 -23.97
C LEU A 215 17.36 -14.14 -23.13
N VAL A 216 16.70 -15.10 -23.78
CA VAL A 216 15.92 -16.14 -23.08
C VAL A 216 16.86 -17.06 -22.30
N GLY A 217 17.98 -17.48 -22.89
CA GLY A 217 19.01 -18.27 -22.21
C GLY A 217 19.57 -17.57 -20.97
N MET A 218 19.93 -16.28 -21.09
CA MET A 218 20.39 -15.47 -19.96
C MET A 218 19.33 -15.35 -18.87
N SER A 219 18.05 -15.20 -19.24
CA SER A 219 16.95 -15.14 -18.25
C SER A 219 16.81 -16.45 -17.48
N VAL A 220 16.88 -17.59 -18.19
CA VAL A 220 16.82 -18.92 -17.56
C VAL A 220 18.02 -19.14 -16.65
N VAL A 221 19.24 -18.81 -17.10
CA VAL A 221 20.47 -18.94 -16.31
C VAL A 221 20.43 -18.08 -15.06
N VAL A 222 19.97 -16.83 -15.15
CA VAL A 222 19.81 -15.95 -13.98
C VAL A 222 18.82 -16.56 -12.98
N LEU A 223 17.68 -17.05 -13.45
CA LEU A 223 16.66 -17.64 -12.58
C LEU A 223 17.15 -18.93 -11.93
N THR A 224 17.80 -19.82 -12.67
CA THR A 224 18.33 -21.09 -12.13
C THR A 224 19.50 -20.85 -11.17
N ALA A 225 20.39 -19.91 -11.46
CA ALA A 225 21.52 -19.58 -10.59
C ALA A 225 21.05 -18.97 -9.26
N VAL A 226 20.10 -18.03 -9.30
CA VAL A 226 19.59 -17.41 -8.07
C VAL A 226 18.73 -18.38 -7.26
N TRP A 227 17.94 -19.24 -7.92
CA TRP A 227 17.21 -20.31 -7.26
C TRP A 227 18.15 -21.35 -6.61
N TRP A 228 19.24 -21.70 -7.28
CA TRP A 228 20.28 -22.56 -6.70
C TRP A 228 20.94 -21.92 -5.48
N LEU A 229 21.30 -20.64 -5.55
CA LEU A 229 21.87 -19.90 -4.41
C LEU A 229 20.90 -19.79 -3.21
N GLU A 230 19.59 -19.79 -3.47
CA GLU A 230 18.55 -19.86 -2.43
C GLU A 230 18.45 -21.27 -1.81
N ILE A 231 18.56 -22.34 -2.60
CA ILE A 231 18.57 -23.73 -2.11
C ILE A 231 19.79 -24.01 -1.21
N VAL A 232 20.95 -23.41 -1.54
CA VAL A 232 22.19 -23.60 -0.78
C VAL A 232 22.27 -22.65 0.44
N ASP A 233 21.21 -21.88 0.71
CA ASP A 233 21.08 -20.95 1.86
C ASP A 233 22.17 -19.86 1.94
N ILE A 234 22.84 -19.56 0.83
CA ILE A 234 23.84 -18.47 0.72
C ILE A 234 23.14 -17.11 0.67
N MET A 235 21.93 -17.05 0.13
CA MET A 235 21.17 -15.82 -0.06
C MET A 235 19.79 -15.91 0.61
N SER A 236 19.47 -14.93 1.46
CA SER A 236 18.13 -14.81 2.05
C SER A 236 17.06 -14.58 0.96
N ARG A 237 15.85 -15.10 1.17
CA ARG A 237 14.71 -14.97 0.25
C ARG A 237 14.36 -13.53 -0.15
N ARG A 238 14.70 -12.53 0.68
CA ARG A 238 14.53 -11.10 0.35
C ARG A 238 15.64 -10.57 -0.54
N SER A 239 16.88 -11.01 -0.30
CA SER A 239 18.03 -10.75 -1.17
C SER A 239 17.83 -11.38 -2.55
N THR A 240 17.19 -12.55 -2.62
CA THR A 240 16.80 -13.23 -3.86
C THR A 240 15.92 -12.33 -4.74
N LEU A 241 14.89 -11.70 -4.18
CA LEU A 241 14.00 -10.81 -4.94
C LEU A 241 14.74 -9.57 -5.47
N ALA A 242 15.61 -8.97 -4.65
CA ALA A 242 16.43 -7.83 -5.06
C ALA A 242 17.39 -8.20 -6.20
N VAL A 243 18.11 -9.32 -6.08
CA VAL A 243 19.08 -9.75 -7.09
C VAL A 243 18.41 -10.25 -8.37
N THR A 244 17.32 -11.02 -8.28
CA THR A 244 16.56 -11.43 -9.47
C THR A 244 16.00 -10.22 -10.22
N SER A 245 15.41 -9.25 -9.52
CA SER A 245 14.87 -8.04 -10.15
C SER A 245 15.97 -7.16 -10.76
N LEU A 246 17.16 -7.07 -10.15
CA LEU A 246 18.33 -6.39 -10.70
C LEU A 246 18.77 -7.01 -12.04
N LEU A 247 19.02 -8.32 -12.04
CA LEU A 247 19.56 -9.04 -13.20
C LEU A 247 18.53 -9.11 -14.33
N LEU A 248 17.27 -9.39 -14.02
CA LEU A 248 16.20 -9.47 -15.01
C LEU A 248 15.87 -8.09 -15.59
N SER A 249 15.98 -7.02 -14.80
CA SER A 249 15.94 -5.64 -15.33
C SER A 249 17.03 -5.42 -16.38
N GLY A 250 18.25 -5.92 -16.15
CA GLY A 250 19.35 -5.90 -17.11
C GLY A 250 19.01 -6.59 -18.45
N VAL A 251 18.46 -7.80 -18.40
CA VAL A 251 18.07 -8.55 -19.61
C VAL A 251 16.99 -7.80 -20.41
N PHE A 252 15.92 -7.36 -19.74
CA PHE A 252 14.86 -6.61 -20.42
C PHE A 252 15.34 -5.26 -20.94
N HIS A 253 16.31 -4.63 -20.26
CA HIS A 253 16.90 -3.36 -20.69
C HIS A 253 17.56 -3.46 -22.07
N VAL A 254 18.38 -4.49 -22.27
CA VAL A 254 19.00 -4.77 -23.57
C VAL A 254 17.95 -5.06 -24.62
N THR A 255 16.96 -5.90 -24.26
CA THR A 255 15.90 -6.35 -25.17
C THR A 255 15.14 -5.17 -25.76
N TYR A 256 14.59 -4.29 -24.91
CA TYR A 256 13.79 -3.17 -25.40
C TYR A 256 14.67 -2.13 -26.10
N SER A 257 15.92 -1.93 -25.64
CA SER A 257 16.85 -0.98 -26.25
C SER A 257 17.19 -1.36 -27.68
N LEU A 258 17.41 -2.65 -27.95
CA LEU A 258 17.69 -3.15 -29.29
C LEU A 258 16.49 -3.09 -30.23
N ILE A 259 15.31 -3.46 -29.74
CA ILE A 259 14.09 -3.33 -30.55
C ILE A 259 13.86 -1.84 -30.87
N SER A 260 14.05 -0.97 -29.86
CA SER A 260 13.92 0.48 -30.02
C SER A 260 14.85 1.05 -31.08
N THR A 261 16.16 0.78 -30.97
CA THR A 261 17.17 1.41 -31.83
C THR A 261 17.30 0.71 -33.18
N SER A 262 17.39 -0.62 -33.20
CA SER A 262 17.70 -1.38 -34.42
C SER A 262 16.47 -1.67 -35.29
N VAL A 263 15.26 -1.67 -34.72
CA VAL A 263 14.02 -1.99 -35.45
C VAL A 263 13.14 -0.76 -35.62
N ILE A 264 12.69 -0.15 -34.52
CA ILE A 264 11.69 0.94 -34.55
C ILE A 264 12.31 2.24 -35.07
N LEU A 265 13.44 2.69 -34.50
CA LEU A 265 14.11 3.94 -34.90
C LEU A 265 14.68 3.86 -36.32
N ARG A 266 14.94 2.65 -36.84
CA ARG A 266 15.27 2.47 -38.25
C ARG A 266 14.09 2.81 -39.15
N ALA A 267 12.89 2.37 -38.79
CA ALA A 267 11.65 2.58 -39.55
C ALA A 267 11.00 3.96 -39.38
N LEU A 268 11.25 4.65 -38.26
CA LEU A 268 10.64 5.94 -37.93
C LEU A 268 11.68 7.08 -37.88
N ASP A 269 11.26 8.32 -38.16
CA ASP A 269 12.04 9.51 -37.78
C ASP A 269 12.07 9.68 -36.25
N VAL A 270 12.97 10.52 -35.77
CA VAL A 270 13.24 10.69 -34.32
C VAL A 270 12.00 11.15 -33.56
N VAL A 271 11.24 12.10 -34.12
CA VAL A 271 10.00 12.59 -33.49
C VAL A 271 8.90 11.52 -33.51
N SER A 272 8.73 10.79 -34.62
CA SER A 272 7.77 9.68 -34.68
C SER A 272 8.12 8.53 -33.74
N HIS A 273 9.41 8.26 -33.52
CA HIS A 273 9.87 7.30 -32.52
C HIS A 273 9.50 7.75 -31.10
N ALA A 274 9.72 9.02 -30.78
CA ALA A 274 9.31 9.60 -29.49
C ALA A 274 7.79 9.60 -29.30
N MET A 275 7.01 9.89 -30.35
CA MET A 275 5.55 9.79 -30.32
C MET A 275 5.08 8.35 -30.07
N ALA A 276 5.70 7.36 -30.73
CA ALA A 276 5.43 5.95 -30.50
C ALA A 276 5.74 5.54 -29.04
N ASN A 277 6.76 6.15 -28.43
CA ASN A 277 7.07 6.01 -27.00
C ASN A 277 5.95 6.54 -26.09
N VAL A 278 5.30 7.65 -26.43
CA VAL A 278 4.12 8.16 -25.69
C VAL A 278 2.93 7.21 -25.80
N ILE A 279 2.61 6.77 -27.02
CA ILE A 279 1.50 5.82 -27.26
C ILE A 279 1.68 4.55 -26.44
N LYS A 280 2.90 3.99 -26.44
CA LYS A 280 3.26 2.82 -25.64
C LYS A 280 2.87 3.01 -24.17
N ARG A 281 3.21 4.17 -23.58
CA ARG A 281 2.98 4.45 -22.15
C ARG A 281 1.50 4.65 -21.84
N VAL A 282 0.77 5.36 -22.71
CA VAL A 282 -0.68 5.53 -22.60
C VAL A 282 -1.39 4.17 -22.68
N LEU A 283 -0.98 3.29 -23.61
CA LEU A 283 -1.54 1.95 -23.74
C LEU A 283 -1.33 1.10 -22.48
N VAL A 284 -0.13 1.14 -21.90
CA VAL A 284 0.17 0.43 -20.64
C VAL A 284 -0.76 0.89 -19.52
N VAL A 285 -0.95 2.21 -19.35
CA VAL A 285 -1.83 2.74 -18.29
C VAL A 285 -3.30 2.42 -18.57
N ALA A 286 -3.74 2.49 -19.83
CA ALA A 286 -5.09 2.06 -20.22
C ALA A 286 -5.34 0.58 -19.89
N LEU A 287 -4.37 -0.30 -20.12
CA LEU A 287 -4.46 -1.72 -19.76
C LEU A 287 -4.59 -1.93 -18.25
N LEU A 288 -3.93 -1.11 -17.43
CA LEU A 288 -4.05 -1.18 -15.95
C LEU A 288 -5.44 -0.78 -15.45
N TYR A 289 -6.13 0.15 -16.14
CA TYR A 289 -7.54 0.48 -15.85
C TYR A 289 -8.46 -0.68 -16.22
N VAL A 290 -8.27 -1.26 -17.42
CA VAL A 290 -9.10 -2.39 -17.90
C VAL A 290 -8.89 -3.65 -17.04
N SER A 291 -7.69 -3.88 -16.51
CA SER A 291 -7.40 -5.02 -15.62
C SER A 291 -7.91 -4.83 -14.19
N GLY A 292 -8.61 -3.72 -13.89
CA GLY A 292 -9.13 -3.42 -12.54
C GLY A 292 -8.04 -3.11 -11.51
N SER A 293 -6.79 -2.90 -11.96
CA SER A 293 -5.66 -2.58 -11.08
C SER A 293 -5.62 -1.10 -10.70
N ARG A 294 -6.37 -0.25 -11.41
CA ARG A 294 -6.54 1.19 -11.15
C ARG A 294 -7.96 1.61 -11.51
N SER A 295 -8.54 2.60 -10.82
CA SER A 295 -9.84 3.21 -11.16
C SER A 295 -9.63 4.53 -11.92
N ALA A 296 -10.37 4.74 -13.00
CA ALA A 296 -10.25 5.95 -13.82
C ALA A 296 -11.20 7.05 -13.34
N SER A 297 -10.70 8.27 -13.15
CA SER A 297 -11.55 9.45 -12.94
C SER A 297 -12.04 10.03 -14.27
N PHE A 298 -13.06 10.89 -14.22
CA PHE A 298 -13.51 11.65 -15.40
C PHE A 298 -12.38 12.48 -16.03
N VAL A 299 -11.47 13.02 -15.23
CA VAL A 299 -10.33 13.82 -15.70
C VAL A 299 -9.33 12.95 -16.47
N ASN A 300 -9.08 11.70 -16.04
CA ASN A 300 -8.22 10.78 -16.78
C ASN A 300 -8.83 10.47 -18.15
N VAL A 301 -10.14 10.18 -18.22
CA VAL A 301 -10.83 9.92 -19.49
C VAL A 301 -10.72 11.13 -20.43
N ALA A 302 -10.92 12.35 -19.91
CA ALA A 302 -10.74 13.58 -20.69
C ALA A 302 -9.30 13.72 -21.22
N GLY A 303 -8.28 13.48 -20.39
CA GLY A 303 -6.87 13.50 -20.81
C GLY A 303 -6.56 12.47 -21.91
N LEU A 304 -7.14 11.27 -21.83
CA LEU A 304 -7.00 10.25 -22.88
C LEU A 304 -7.59 10.73 -24.21
N MET A 305 -8.78 11.33 -24.18
CA MET A 305 -9.44 11.85 -25.39
C MET A 305 -8.62 12.96 -26.04
N VAL A 306 -8.07 13.89 -25.26
CA VAL A 306 -7.17 14.95 -25.75
C VAL A 306 -5.92 14.34 -26.41
N THR A 307 -5.35 13.29 -25.80
CA THR A 307 -4.19 12.59 -26.36
C THR A 307 -4.50 11.94 -27.71
N ILE A 308 -5.67 11.29 -27.83
CA ILE A 308 -6.12 10.63 -29.07
C ILE A 308 -6.31 11.66 -30.19
N VAL A 309 -6.93 12.80 -29.88
CA VAL A 309 -7.11 13.90 -30.85
C VAL A 309 -5.76 14.44 -31.32
N GLY A 310 -4.84 14.71 -30.39
CA GLY A 310 -3.49 15.15 -30.74
C GLY A 310 -2.75 14.17 -31.64
N LEU A 311 -2.85 12.87 -31.36
CA LEU A 311 -2.22 11.83 -32.18
C LEU A 311 -2.84 11.73 -33.57
N ALA A 312 -4.18 11.83 -33.68
CA ALA A 312 -4.87 11.81 -34.96
C ALA A 312 -4.44 13.00 -35.85
N LEU A 313 -4.29 14.19 -35.28
CA LEU A 313 -3.77 15.37 -35.97
C LEU A 313 -2.32 15.17 -36.44
N TYR A 314 -1.45 14.58 -35.60
CA TYR A 314 -0.07 14.26 -35.96
C TYR A 314 0.01 13.33 -37.16
N VAL A 315 -0.73 12.21 -37.13
CA VAL A 315 -0.74 11.21 -38.21
C VAL A 315 -1.28 11.82 -39.51
N ARG A 316 -2.38 12.58 -39.45
CA ARG A 316 -2.98 13.24 -40.62
C ARG A 316 -2.05 14.28 -41.25
N GLY A 317 -1.33 15.05 -40.43
CA GLY A 317 -0.35 16.01 -40.92
C GLY A 317 0.82 15.35 -41.65
N LYS A 318 1.26 14.18 -41.16
CA LYS A 318 2.37 13.43 -41.78
C LYS A 318 1.97 12.78 -43.10
N THR A 319 0.72 12.33 -43.24
CA THR A 319 0.21 11.77 -44.51
C THR A 319 0.13 12.77 -45.65
N HIS A 320 0.01 14.07 -45.35
CA HIS A 320 0.03 15.13 -46.37
C HIS A 320 1.45 15.55 -46.81
N GLY A 321 2.50 15.22 -46.05
CA GLY A 321 3.87 15.71 -46.28
C GLY A 321 4.84 14.74 -46.96
N LYS A 322 4.50 13.45 -47.15
CA LYS A 322 5.35 12.46 -47.83
C LYS A 322 4.53 11.48 -48.66
N THR A 323 4.35 11.77 -49.94
CA THR A 323 4.20 10.73 -50.96
C THR A 323 5.50 9.94 -50.98
N ILE A 324 5.43 8.61 -50.90
CA ILE A 324 6.55 7.64 -50.80
C ILE A 324 7.02 7.37 -49.36
N THR A 325 6.52 6.23 -48.84
CA THR A 325 6.88 5.44 -47.63
C THR A 325 5.81 5.33 -46.53
N CYS A 326 4.55 5.10 -46.91
CA CYS A 326 3.50 4.74 -45.97
C CYS A 326 2.83 3.40 -46.36
N ASN A 327 3.48 2.28 -45.99
CA ASN A 327 2.85 0.95 -46.02
C ASN A 327 2.78 0.29 -44.64
N VAL A 328 3.15 1.02 -43.58
CA VAL A 328 3.19 0.48 -42.20
C VAL A 328 1.97 0.90 -41.38
N PHE A 329 1.40 2.10 -41.60
CA PHE A 329 0.28 2.60 -40.79
C PHE A 329 -1.10 2.41 -41.46
N SER A 330 -1.16 2.40 -42.80
CA SER A 330 -2.42 2.16 -43.55
C SER A 330 -2.90 0.70 -43.50
N ARG A 331 -2.00 -0.26 -43.25
CA ARG A 331 -2.35 -1.69 -43.07
C ARG A 331 -2.98 -2.01 -41.71
N LEU A 332 -3.03 -1.08 -40.76
CA LEU A 332 -3.70 -1.29 -39.48
C LEU A 332 -5.23 -1.13 -39.55
N THR A 333 -5.75 -0.53 -40.63
CA THR A 333 -7.18 -0.19 -40.73
C THR A 333 -7.89 -0.78 -41.95
N TYR A 334 -7.21 -1.45 -42.87
CA TYR A 334 -7.87 -2.07 -44.04
C TYR A 334 -7.18 -3.37 -44.48
N SER A 335 -7.72 -4.50 -44.00
CA SER A 335 -7.63 -5.83 -44.65
C SER A 335 -8.41 -6.82 -43.79
N GLY A 336 -9.66 -7.06 -44.16
CA GLY A 336 -10.40 -8.25 -43.76
C GLY A 336 -9.69 -9.51 -44.25
N ARG A 337 -9.89 -10.60 -43.50
CA ARG A 337 -9.26 -11.95 -43.61
C ARG A 337 -7.83 -12.07 -43.05
N ALA A 338 -7.73 -11.93 -41.73
CA ALA A 338 -6.62 -12.50 -40.97
C ALA A 338 -6.72 -14.05 -40.93
N SER A 339 -5.64 -14.75 -41.29
CA SER A 339 -5.55 -16.21 -41.17
C SER A 339 -5.66 -16.65 -39.71
N SER A 340 -6.21 -17.85 -39.48
CA SER A 340 -6.51 -18.40 -38.15
C SER A 340 -5.34 -18.32 -37.15
N GLN A 341 -4.10 -18.39 -37.64
CA GLN A 341 -2.87 -18.30 -36.83
C GLN A 341 -2.62 -16.91 -36.21
N SER A 342 -3.00 -15.79 -36.84
CA SER A 342 -2.70 -14.45 -36.29
C SER A 342 -3.58 -14.11 -35.08
N ARG A 343 -4.80 -14.66 -35.03
CA ARG A 343 -5.70 -14.54 -33.86
C ARG A 343 -5.18 -15.32 -32.65
N HIS A 344 -4.52 -16.46 -32.88
CA HIS A 344 -3.85 -17.20 -31.81
C HIS A 344 -2.64 -16.44 -31.27
N LEU A 345 -1.82 -15.83 -32.13
CA LEU A 345 -0.65 -15.08 -31.69
C LEU A 345 -1.01 -13.83 -30.86
N VAL A 346 -2.07 -13.11 -31.24
CA VAL A 346 -2.57 -11.94 -30.47
C VAL A 346 -3.17 -12.38 -29.12
N LYS A 347 -3.89 -13.50 -29.08
CA LYS A 347 -4.38 -14.10 -27.82
C LYS A 347 -3.23 -14.60 -26.93
N VAL A 348 -2.18 -15.17 -27.51
CA VAL A 348 -0.98 -15.62 -26.80
C VAL A 348 -0.14 -14.45 -26.30
N LEU A 349 -0.03 -13.35 -27.06
CA LEU A 349 0.67 -12.13 -26.63
C LEU A 349 -0.13 -11.34 -25.57
N ALA A 350 -1.46 -11.29 -25.68
CA ALA A 350 -2.33 -10.75 -24.64
C ALA A 350 -2.30 -11.63 -23.38
N ALA A 351 -2.26 -12.95 -23.54
CA ALA A 351 -2.04 -13.88 -22.45
C ALA A 351 -0.68 -13.65 -21.81
N LEU A 352 0.42 -13.51 -22.56
CA LEU A 352 1.77 -13.23 -22.05
C LEU A 352 1.91 -11.86 -21.38
N LEU A 353 1.20 -10.84 -21.88
CA LEU A 353 1.10 -9.51 -21.26
C LEU A 353 0.45 -9.54 -19.87
N VAL A 354 -0.45 -10.50 -19.65
CA VAL A 354 -1.15 -10.72 -18.38
C VAL A 354 -0.42 -11.76 -17.52
N THR A 355 0.11 -12.83 -18.11
CA THR A 355 0.67 -13.98 -17.40
C THR A 355 2.12 -13.80 -16.99
N CYS A 356 2.99 -13.09 -17.72
CA CYS A 356 4.38 -12.92 -17.29
C CYS A 356 4.50 -12.10 -15.98
N PRO A 357 3.79 -10.96 -15.81
CA PRO A 357 3.79 -10.25 -14.53
C PRO A 357 3.10 -11.05 -13.42
N ILE A 358 2.04 -11.82 -13.75
CA ILE A 358 1.30 -12.66 -12.78
C ILE A 358 2.12 -13.89 -12.36
N LEU A 359 2.94 -14.45 -13.25
CA LEU A 359 3.83 -15.58 -12.95
C LEU A 359 5.08 -15.11 -12.20
N LEU A 360 5.65 -13.95 -12.52
CA LEU A 360 6.77 -13.36 -11.76
C LEU A 360 6.37 -12.87 -10.37
N THR A 361 5.13 -12.38 -10.21
CA THR A 361 4.57 -12.07 -8.88
C THR A 361 4.00 -13.32 -8.18
N GLY A 362 3.63 -14.35 -8.94
CA GLY A 362 3.13 -15.64 -8.46
C GLY A 362 4.22 -16.57 -7.94
N TRP A 363 5.41 -16.59 -8.55
CA TRP A 363 6.58 -17.34 -8.08
C TRP A 363 7.10 -16.87 -6.72
N HIS A 364 6.78 -15.65 -6.32
CA HIS A 364 7.07 -15.13 -4.98
C HIS A 364 5.86 -15.12 -4.03
N ARG A 365 4.71 -15.73 -4.42
CA ARG A 365 3.65 -16.04 -3.44
C ARG A 365 4.04 -17.31 -2.66
N PRO A 366 3.87 -17.32 -1.33
CA PRO A 366 4.09 -18.52 -0.54
C PRO A 366 2.89 -19.45 -0.77
N GLY A 367 3.13 -20.55 -1.47
CA GLY A 367 2.14 -21.62 -1.60
C GLY A 367 2.50 -22.54 -2.75
N ILE A 368 2.65 -23.82 -2.44
CA ILE A 368 2.87 -24.96 -3.34
C ILE A 368 4.36 -25.21 -3.64
N ILE A 369 5.04 -25.95 -2.75
CA ILE A 369 5.59 -27.30 -3.00
C ILE A 369 5.88 -27.93 -1.61
N MET A 370 5.57 -29.23 -1.51
CA MET A 370 5.47 -30.09 -0.34
C MET A 370 6.72 -30.21 0.55
N GLU A 371 6.41 -30.49 1.83
CA GLU A 371 7.11 -31.35 2.79
C GLU A 371 8.24 -32.24 2.25
N THR A 372 9.42 -32.19 2.87
CA THR A 372 10.11 -33.35 3.51
C THR A 372 11.44 -32.92 4.17
N ALA A 373 11.46 -32.92 5.51
CA ALA A 373 12.57 -33.24 6.45
C ALA A 373 13.92 -32.47 6.42
N PRO A 374 14.79 -32.61 7.46
CA PRO A 374 14.56 -32.46 8.90
C PRO A 374 15.52 -31.42 9.55
N SER A 375 15.18 -31.09 10.80
CA SER A 375 15.93 -30.32 11.81
C SER A 375 17.47 -30.34 11.75
N VAL A 376 18.10 -29.16 11.75
CA VAL A 376 19.48 -28.96 12.23
C VAL A 376 19.56 -27.70 13.09
N MET A 377 20.30 -27.83 14.19
CA MET A 377 20.43 -26.97 15.37
C MET A 377 20.81 -25.51 15.08
N ILE A 378 20.10 -24.59 15.74
CA ILE A 378 20.53 -23.19 15.88
C ILE A 378 21.35 -23.08 17.16
N ASN A 379 22.65 -22.82 17.01
CA ASN A 379 23.51 -22.36 18.10
C ASN A 379 23.11 -20.93 18.47
N ALA A 380 22.90 -20.75 19.77
CA ALA A 380 22.62 -19.48 20.41
C ALA A 380 23.90 -18.66 20.57
N SER A 381 24.09 -17.63 19.76
CA SER A 381 24.89 -16.45 20.11
C SER A 381 24.71 -15.41 19.02
N ASP A 382 23.81 -14.45 19.25
CA ASP A 382 24.15 -13.02 19.14
C ASP A 382 22.91 -12.18 19.40
N ARG A 383 22.90 -11.57 20.60
CA ARG A 383 22.05 -10.44 20.94
C ARG A 383 22.51 -9.25 20.11
N ALA A 384 21.78 -8.93 19.04
CA ALA A 384 21.85 -7.63 18.40
C ALA A 384 20.51 -6.93 18.54
N THR A 385 20.54 -5.81 19.26
CA THR A 385 19.47 -4.89 19.59
C THR A 385 18.78 -4.39 18.32
N TYR A 386 17.55 -4.85 18.08
CA TYR A 386 16.74 -4.38 16.96
C TYR A 386 16.19 -2.97 17.25
N THR A 387 16.87 -1.94 16.74
CA THR A 387 16.28 -0.60 16.60
C THR A 387 15.21 -0.64 15.51
N LEU A 388 13.96 -0.86 15.91
CA LEU A 388 12.78 -0.90 15.05
C LEU A 388 12.35 0.53 14.66
N THR A 389 13.12 1.21 13.83
CA THR A 389 12.82 2.56 13.37
C THR A 389 11.52 2.60 12.56
N THR A 390 10.63 3.48 13.04
CA THR A 390 9.57 4.28 12.40
C THR A 390 9.06 4.06 10.95
N ASP A 391 9.76 3.42 10.04
CA ASP A 391 9.44 3.49 8.60
C ASP A 391 8.35 2.53 8.13
N ILE A 392 7.99 1.53 8.94
CA ILE A 392 6.91 0.57 8.63
C ILE A 392 5.53 1.24 8.68
N ILE A 393 5.40 2.37 9.37
CA ILE A 393 4.10 3.06 9.54
C ILE A 393 3.77 3.95 8.33
N ASP A 394 4.77 4.42 7.58
CA ASP A 394 4.57 5.48 6.56
C ASP A 394 4.11 4.95 5.20
N ASN A 395 4.37 3.69 4.88
CA ASN A 395 4.08 3.12 3.55
C ASN A 395 2.80 2.27 3.49
N MET A 396 1.93 2.36 4.50
CA MET A 396 0.65 1.63 4.53
C MET A 396 -0.52 2.55 4.87
N ALA A 397 -0.91 3.39 3.90
CA ALA A 397 -2.29 3.87 3.82
C ALA A 397 -3.02 3.25 2.61
N PRO A 398 -3.23 1.92 2.56
CA PRO A 398 -4.34 1.41 1.77
C PRO A 398 -5.64 1.91 2.43
N ALA A 399 -6.63 2.29 1.62
CA ALA A 399 -7.99 2.42 2.10
C ALA A 399 -8.35 1.14 2.87
N SER A 400 -8.77 1.28 4.13
CA SER A 400 -9.30 0.15 4.89
C SER A 400 -10.44 -0.47 4.08
N PRO A 401 -10.61 -1.80 4.08
CA PRO A 401 -11.59 -2.51 3.27
C PRO A 401 -13.08 -2.18 3.54
N TYR A 402 -13.36 -1.12 4.30
CA TYR A 402 -14.71 -0.65 4.65
C TYR A 402 -14.84 0.89 4.66
N GLY A 403 -13.97 1.62 3.96
CA GLY A 403 -14.02 3.10 3.92
C GLY A 403 -13.48 3.80 5.18
N LEU A 404 -12.90 3.04 6.13
CA LEU A 404 -12.26 3.59 7.32
C LEU A 404 -10.93 4.26 6.93
N ARG A 405 -10.76 5.52 7.31
CA ARG A 405 -9.54 6.29 7.06
C ARG A 405 -8.64 6.15 8.26
N TRP A 406 -7.38 5.78 8.04
CA TRP A 406 -6.38 5.89 9.09
C TRP A 406 -5.78 7.28 8.98
N PRO A 407 -5.83 8.10 10.04
CA PRO A 407 -5.20 9.41 9.99
C PRO A 407 -3.71 9.24 9.71
N GLY A 408 -3.14 10.10 8.86
CA GLY A 408 -1.70 10.18 8.67
C GLY A 408 -1.01 10.67 9.96
N ARG A 409 0.33 10.65 10.00
CA ARG A 409 1.06 11.28 11.10
C ARG A 409 0.60 12.73 11.29
N PRO A 410 0.58 13.26 12.52
CA PRO A 410 0.36 14.68 12.74
C PRO A 410 1.28 15.50 11.85
N HIS A 411 0.76 16.54 11.20
CA HIS A 411 1.53 17.37 10.27
C HIS A 411 2.55 18.28 10.97
N ASN A 412 2.52 18.33 12.31
CA ASN A 412 3.41 19.16 13.13
C ASN A 412 4.76 18.46 13.35
N PHE A 413 5.75 18.79 12.51
CA PHE A 413 7.09 18.21 12.57
C PHE A 413 7.83 18.50 13.89
N MET A 414 7.63 19.68 14.49
CA MET A 414 8.22 20.01 15.79
C MET A 414 7.68 19.12 16.90
N LEU A 415 6.38 18.85 16.90
CA LEU A 415 5.73 17.97 17.86
C LEU A 415 6.25 16.52 17.73
N LEU A 416 6.41 16.02 16.50
CA LEU A 416 6.99 14.69 16.25
C LEU A 416 8.45 14.58 16.73
N SER A 417 9.25 15.65 16.58
CA SER A 417 10.63 15.67 17.07
C SER A 417 10.71 15.61 18.60
N GLN A 418 9.78 16.25 19.30
CA GLN A 418 9.69 16.21 20.76
C GLN A 418 9.25 14.83 21.28
N TRP A 419 8.52 14.06 20.46
CA TRP A 419 8.05 12.73 20.82
C TRP A 419 8.99 11.61 20.39
N ALA A 420 10.08 11.89 19.68
CA ALA A 420 10.92 10.89 19.01
C ALA A 420 11.36 9.75 19.95
N ASP A 421 11.85 10.09 21.14
CA ASP A 421 12.29 9.12 22.15
C ASP A 421 11.13 8.21 22.57
N PHE A 422 9.98 8.79 22.88
CA PHE A 422 8.78 8.03 23.25
C PHE A 422 8.28 7.13 22.11
N LEU A 423 8.29 7.63 20.86
CA LEU A 423 7.85 6.89 19.68
C LEU A 423 8.75 5.70 19.35
N SER A 424 9.98 5.69 19.87
CA SER A 424 10.98 4.63 19.68
C SER A 424 10.97 3.55 20.76
N LEU A 425 10.23 3.75 21.87
CA LEU A 425 10.19 2.82 22.99
C LEU A 425 9.70 1.42 22.58
N ASP A 426 10.33 0.40 23.15
CA ASP A 426 9.76 -0.94 23.17
C ASP A 426 8.75 -1.04 24.31
N TYR A 427 7.46 -0.95 23.96
CA TYR A 427 6.37 -1.02 24.93
C TYR A 427 6.24 -2.40 25.61
N THR A 428 6.92 -3.44 25.14
CA THR A 428 7.00 -4.71 25.89
C THR A 428 7.91 -4.59 27.12
N LEU A 429 8.87 -3.67 27.11
CA LEU A 429 9.72 -3.31 28.25
C LEU A 429 9.12 -2.16 29.08
N HIS A 430 8.29 -1.32 28.45
CA HIS A 430 7.59 -0.20 29.08
C HIS A 430 6.05 -0.36 29.03
N PRO A 431 5.50 -1.44 29.61
CA PRO A 431 4.10 -1.81 29.43
C PRO A 431 3.11 -0.84 30.09
N PHE A 432 3.57 0.08 30.94
CA PHE A 432 2.75 1.02 31.69
C PHE A 432 2.93 2.47 31.25
N ASP A 433 3.71 2.74 30.20
CA ASP A 433 4.05 4.09 29.76
C ASP A 433 3.32 4.52 28.49
N THR A 434 2.39 3.71 28.01
CA THR A 434 1.74 3.86 26.69
C THR A 434 0.84 5.10 26.57
N ASP A 435 0.44 5.73 27.67
CA ASP A 435 -0.46 6.88 27.70
C ASP A 435 0.24 8.26 27.77
N ARG A 436 1.58 8.29 27.77
CA ARG A 436 2.37 9.53 27.98
C ARG A 436 2.00 10.70 27.09
N LEU A 437 1.59 10.45 25.84
CA LEU A 437 1.23 11.52 24.91
C LEU A 437 -0.17 12.09 25.15
N ALA A 438 -1.06 11.39 25.86
CA ALA A 438 -2.48 11.76 25.97
C ALA A 438 -2.76 13.23 26.38
N PRO A 439 -2.00 13.88 27.27
CA PRO A 439 -2.20 15.30 27.59
C PRO A 439 -1.89 16.27 26.44
N THR A 440 -1.06 15.83 25.48
CA THR A 440 -0.57 16.65 24.35
C THR A 440 -1.39 16.47 23.07
N LEU A 441 -2.33 15.52 23.04
CA LEU A 441 -3.18 15.23 21.87
C LEU A 441 -4.46 16.08 21.95
N HIS A 442 -4.58 17.10 21.10
CA HIS A 442 -5.64 18.09 21.19
C HIS A 442 -6.81 17.86 20.22
N THR A 443 -6.57 17.06 19.18
CA THR A 443 -7.54 16.75 18.13
C THR A 443 -7.91 15.27 18.10
N ASN A 444 -9.08 14.95 17.51
CA ASN A 444 -9.49 13.56 17.32
C ASN A 444 -8.52 12.77 16.44
N ASP A 445 -7.95 13.40 15.41
CA ASP A 445 -7.03 12.73 14.49
C ASP A 445 -5.73 12.33 15.20
N GLU A 446 -5.17 13.21 16.04
CA GLU A 446 -3.99 12.92 16.86
C GLU A 446 -4.25 11.78 17.85
N VAL A 447 -5.36 11.84 18.58
CA VAL A 447 -5.77 10.78 19.52
C VAL A 447 -5.91 9.45 18.79
N VAL A 448 -6.70 9.41 17.71
CA VAL A 448 -6.96 8.17 16.97
C VAL A 448 -5.68 7.61 16.36
N TRP A 449 -4.84 8.46 15.77
CA TRP A 449 -3.54 8.06 15.23
C TRP A 449 -2.67 7.40 16.30
N GLU A 450 -2.57 8.02 17.48
CA GLU A 450 -1.71 7.53 18.55
C GLU A 450 -2.20 6.19 19.10
N MET A 451 -3.49 6.05 19.38
CA MET A 451 -4.05 4.78 19.86
C MET A 451 -3.80 3.64 18.88
N GLN A 452 -3.97 3.93 17.59
CA GLN A 452 -3.72 3.00 16.51
C GLN A 452 -2.24 2.62 16.35
N ARG A 453 -1.35 3.60 16.49
CA ARG A 453 0.11 3.38 16.49
C ARG A 453 0.49 2.42 17.61
N LEU A 454 -0.01 2.65 18.83
CA LEU A 454 0.23 1.79 19.99
C LEU A 454 -0.26 0.37 19.73
N HIS A 455 -1.51 0.19 19.26
CA HIS A 455 -2.04 -1.13 18.90
C HIS A 455 -1.15 -1.84 17.88
N VAL A 456 -0.80 -1.19 16.78
CA VAL A 456 0.03 -1.80 15.74
C VAL A 456 1.42 -2.16 16.27
N ARG A 457 2.07 -1.28 17.03
CA ARG A 457 3.41 -1.50 17.58
C ARG A 457 3.43 -2.68 18.55
N VAL A 458 2.54 -2.67 19.54
CA VAL A 458 2.47 -3.71 20.56
C VAL A 458 2.06 -5.04 19.96
N LEU A 459 1.01 -5.08 19.13
CA LEU A 459 0.57 -6.33 18.52
C LEU A 459 1.62 -6.92 17.57
N THR A 460 2.35 -6.09 16.83
CA THR A 460 3.46 -6.59 16.00
C THR A 460 4.52 -7.29 16.84
N SER A 461 4.87 -6.71 17.99
CA SER A 461 5.82 -7.31 18.94
C SER A 461 5.28 -8.60 19.55
N LEU A 462 4.05 -8.58 20.08
CA LEU A 462 3.44 -9.75 20.74
C LEU A 462 3.14 -10.91 19.78
N LEU A 463 2.76 -10.61 18.54
CA LEU A 463 2.60 -11.65 17.52
C LEU A 463 3.94 -12.36 17.26
N ALA A 464 5.08 -11.65 17.35
CA ALA A 464 6.43 -12.18 17.15
C ALA A 464 6.55 -13.08 15.91
N GLY A 465 5.97 -12.64 14.79
CA GLY A 465 5.97 -13.39 13.53
C GLY A 465 4.80 -14.36 13.32
N ARG A 466 3.97 -14.64 14.35
CA ARG A 466 2.76 -15.45 14.24
C ARG A 466 1.80 -14.83 13.22
N ARG A 467 1.29 -15.67 12.31
CA ARG A 467 0.35 -15.27 11.25
C ARG A 467 -1.02 -15.91 11.37
N HIS A 468 -1.24 -16.78 12.36
CA HIS A 468 -2.51 -17.43 12.62
C HIS A 468 -3.00 -17.04 14.01
N ALA A 469 -4.30 -16.78 14.13
CA ALA A 469 -4.93 -16.48 15.41
C ALA A 469 -6.28 -17.17 15.56
N MET A 470 -6.65 -17.49 16.79
CA MET A 470 -8.03 -17.80 17.14
C MET A 470 -8.64 -16.62 17.89
N LEU A 471 -9.79 -16.13 17.44
CA LEU A 471 -10.50 -15.01 18.08
C LEU A 471 -11.72 -15.50 18.85
N MET A 472 -11.64 -15.50 20.17
CA MET A 472 -12.65 -16.08 21.04
C MET A 472 -13.52 -15.02 21.71
N GLU A 473 -14.77 -15.39 21.96
CA GLU A 473 -15.75 -14.68 22.79
C GLU A 473 -16.15 -13.29 22.29
N PHE A 474 -15.98 -13.00 21.00
CA PHE A 474 -16.29 -11.67 20.48
C PHE A 474 -17.79 -11.34 20.55
N ALA A 475 -18.10 -10.08 20.82
CA ALA A 475 -19.47 -9.66 21.15
C ALA A 475 -20.37 -9.54 19.92
N THR A 476 -21.58 -10.09 20.02
CA THR A 476 -22.64 -10.04 19.00
C THR A 476 -24.01 -9.74 19.61
N TYR A 477 -24.05 -8.85 20.60
CA TYR A 477 -25.26 -8.40 21.30
C TYR A 477 -25.38 -6.87 21.26
N GLU A 478 -26.57 -6.35 21.53
CA GLU A 478 -26.99 -4.97 21.17
C GLU A 478 -26.29 -3.82 21.92
N ASN A 479 -25.35 -4.10 22.83
CA ASN A 479 -24.48 -3.07 23.37
C ASN A 479 -23.47 -2.65 22.30
N LYS A 480 -23.78 -1.63 21.50
CA LYS A 480 -23.01 -1.25 20.29
C LYS A 480 -21.51 -1.03 20.53
N GLY A 481 -21.10 -0.76 21.76
CA GLY A 481 -19.69 -0.68 22.16
C GLY A 481 -18.93 -1.99 22.04
N ASP A 482 -19.46 -3.11 22.53
CA ASP A 482 -18.71 -4.37 22.57
C ASP A 482 -18.48 -4.97 21.15
N PRO A 483 -19.45 -4.92 20.22
CA PRO A 483 -19.21 -5.20 18.81
C PRO A 483 -18.20 -4.24 18.17
N ALA A 484 -18.13 -2.97 18.58
CA ALA A 484 -17.10 -2.05 18.08
C ALA A 484 -15.69 -2.46 18.49
N ILE A 485 -15.51 -2.99 19.70
CA ILE A 485 -14.26 -3.64 20.13
C ILE A 485 -13.95 -4.81 19.20
N ALA A 486 -14.92 -5.69 18.95
CA ALA A 486 -14.74 -6.85 18.07
C ALA A 486 -14.32 -6.44 16.65
N ALA A 487 -15.01 -5.45 16.07
CA ALA A 487 -14.72 -4.91 14.76
C ALA A 487 -13.32 -4.28 14.70
N GLY A 488 -12.91 -3.54 15.74
CA GLY A 488 -11.57 -2.96 15.86
C GLY A 488 -10.46 -4.00 15.96
N GLN A 489 -10.65 -5.08 16.75
CA GLN A 489 -9.72 -6.21 16.82
C GLN A 489 -9.53 -6.85 15.44
N VAL A 490 -10.62 -7.12 14.72
CA VAL A 490 -10.57 -7.76 13.40
C VAL A 490 -9.92 -6.85 12.36
N ALA A 491 -10.20 -5.54 12.41
CA ALA A 491 -9.57 -4.55 11.54
C ALA A 491 -8.04 -4.52 11.73
N LEU A 492 -7.58 -4.55 12.99
CA LEU A 492 -6.16 -4.63 13.34
C LEU A 492 -5.51 -5.93 12.85
N LEU A 493 -6.12 -7.08 13.11
CA LEU A 493 -5.58 -8.38 12.68
C LEU A 493 -5.46 -8.47 11.15
N LYS A 494 -6.47 -7.98 10.43
CA LYS A 494 -6.45 -7.92 8.96
C LYS A 494 -5.31 -7.03 8.46
N ARG A 495 -5.09 -5.87 9.09
CA ARG A 495 -3.97 -4.96 8.76
C ARG A 495 -2.62 -5.62 8.99
N LEU A 496 -2.48 -6.37 10.08
CA LEU A 496 -1.26 -7.11 10.43
C LEU A 496 -1.09 -8.40 9.63
N LYS A 497 -1.98 -8.69 8.66
CA LYS A 497 -1.99 -9.90 7.83
C LYS A 497 -1.98 -11.17 8.70
N VAL A 498 -2.79 -11.16 9.75
CA VAL A 498 -3.04 -12.32 10.60
C VAL A 498 -4.33 -12.99 10.14
N THR A 499 -4.25 -14.28 9.84
CA THR A 499 -5.37 -15.12 9.46
C THR A 499 -6.09 -15.62 10.71
N ILE A 500 -7.39 -15.35 10.80
CA ILE A 500 -8.23 -15.92 11.86
C ILE A 500 -8.61 -17.34 11.43
N VAL A 501 -8.02 -18.35 12.07
CA VAL A 501 -8.22 -19.77 11.72
C VAL A 501 -9.44 -20.36 12.42
N PHE A 502 -9.86 -19.74 13.53
CA PHE A 502 -11.07 -20.08 14.24
C PHE A 502 -11.63 -18.85 14.94
N SER A 503 -12.96 -18.76 15.06
CA SER A 503 -13.59 -17.73 15.88
C SER A 503 -14.91 -18.18 16.44
N CYS A 504 -15.25 -17.72 17.65
CA CYS A 504 -16.56 -17.95 18.25
C CYS A 504 -17.05 -16.67 18.94
N SER A 505 -18.34 -16.38 18.82
CA SER A 505 -18.96 -15.24 19.50
C SER A 505 -19.38 -15.58 20.92
N THR A 506 -19.63 -14.56 21.74
CA THR A 506 -20.24 -14.72 23.07
C THR A 506 -21.49 -15.61 22.97
N GLY A 507 -21.61 -16.61 23.85
CA GLY A 507 -22.72 -17.58 23.86
C GLY A 507 -22.62 -18.71 22.82
N ARG A 508 -21.74 -18.61 21.82
CA ARG A 508 -21.43 -19.70 20.88
C ARG A 508 -20.09 -20.40 21.16
N CYS A 509 -19.26 -19.87 22.05
CA CYS A 509 -18.06 -20.57 22.55
C CYS A 509 -18.43 -21.67 23.57
N ASN A 510 -19.24 -22.64 23.16
CA ASN A 510 -19.59 -23.81 23.97
C ASN A 510 -18.55 -24.93 23.83
N ASP A 511 -18.67 -25.98 24.63
CA ASP A 511 -17.69 -27.06 24.70
C ASP A 511 -17.45 -27.74 23.33
N ASP A 512 -18.48 -27.88 22.49
CA ASP A 512 -18.34 -28.47 21.14
C ASP A 512 -17.53 -27.59 20.19
N ASN A 513 -17.75 -26.28 20.21
CA ASN A 513 -16.95 -25.34 19.41
C ASN A 513 -15.52 -25.23 19.94
N LEU A 514 -15.32 -25.33 21.26
CA LEU A 514 -13.98 -25.38 21.85
C LEU A 514 -13.24 -26.69 21.52
N LYS A 515 -13.93 -27.84 21.46
CA LYS A 515 -13.34 -29.10 20.97
C LYS A 515 -12.84 -28.95 19.53
N LYS A 516 -13.67 -28.39 18.63
CA LYS A 516 -13.27 -28.09 17.25
C LYS A 516 -12.08 -27.13 17.19
N ALA A 517 -12.06 -26.10 18.05
CA ALA A 517 -10.93 -25.20 18.14
C ALA A 517 -9.65 -25.94 18.57
N ARG A 518 -9.73 -26.88 19.52
CA ARG A 518 -8.59 -27.72 19.92
C ARG A 518 -8.13 -28.63 18.79
N GLU A 519 -9.03 -29.26 18.04
CA GLU A 519 -8.70 -30.06 16.87
C GLU A 519 -7.95 -29.24 15.81
N ILE A 520 -8.43 -28.04 15.49
CA ILE A 520 -7.75 -27.12 14.57
C ILE A 520 -6.36 -26.73 15.10
N SER A 521 -6.22 -26.51 16.41
CA SER A 521 -4.95 -26.12 17.02
C SER A 521 -3.85 -27.18 16.90
N ASN A 522 -4.21 -28.47 16.73
CA ASN A 522 -3.23 -29.55 16.55
C ASN A 522 -2.39 -29.41 15.27
N GLY A 523 -2.89 -28.66 14.28
CA GLY A 523 -2.14 -28.34 13.06
C GLY A 523 -1.13 -27.19 13.23
N TYR A 524 -1.01 -26.62 14.43
CA TYR A 524 -0.18 -25.45 14.71
C TYR A 524 0.69 -25.66 15.95
N ASN A 525 1.71 -24.79 16.10
CA ASN A 525 2.58 -24.73 17.25
C ASN A 525 2.53 -23.34 17.92
N SER A 526 3.09 -23.22 19.12
CA SER A 526 3.09 -21.99 19.92
C SER A 526 3.82 -20.81 19.27
N THR A 527 4.62 -21.05 18.21
CA THR A 527 5.33 -20.03 17.43
C THR A 527 4.59 -19.59 16.17
N SER A 528 3.51 -20.29 15.77
CA SER A 528 2.70 -19.97 14.57
C SER A 528 1.28 -19.50 14.89
N LEU A 529 0.74 -19.91 16.04
CA LEU A 529 -0.63 -19.61 16.49
C LEU A 529 -0.63 -18.79 17.79
N ILE A 530 -1.58 -17.86 17.89
CA ILE A 530 -1.89 -17.09 19.11
C ILE A 530 -3.39 -17.17 19.43
N ILE A 531 -3.74 -17.20 20.71
CA ILE A 531 -5.14 -17.12 21.17
C ILE A 531 -5.45 -15.69 21.58
N LEU A 532 -6.54 -15.13 21.05
CA LEU A 532 -6.96 -13.76 21.30
C LEU A 532 -8.35 -13.75 21.92
N LEU A 533 -8.48 -13.14 23.09
CA LEU A 533 -9.74 -13.03 23.82
C LEU A 533 -10.26 -11.60 23.73
N GLN A 534 -11.58 -11.49 23.54
CA GLN A 534 -12.32 -10.23 23.43
C GLN A 534 -12.03 -9.26 24.60
N GLY A 535 -11.78 -7.99 24.27
CA GLY A 535 -11.67 -6.87 25.23
C GLY A 535 -13.02 -6.40 25.79
N GLY A 536 -13.02 -5.34 26.60
CA GLY A 536 -14.25 -4.68 27.06
C GLY A 536 -14.28 -4.35 28.55
N GLY A 537 -15.47 -4.41 29.14
CA GLY A 537 -15.68 -4.16 30.57
C GLY A 537 -16.20 -5.39 31.30
N ASN A 538 -15.64 -6.56 30.99
CA ASN A 538 -16.16 -7.85 31.44
C ASN A 538 -15.10 -8.72 32.14
N LEU A 539 -14.05 -8.09 32.68
CA LEU A 539 -13.11 -8.70 33.61
C LEU A 539 -13.49 -8.29 35.03
N LEU A 540 -13.75 -9.25 35.91
CA LEU A 540 -14.24 -9.03 37.28
C LEU A 540 -15.59 -8.31 37.32
N GLY A 541 -16.67 -9.08 37.53
CA GLY A 541 -18.02 -8.57 37.73
C GLY A 541 -19.10 -9.24 36.88
N TYR A 542 -18.68 -10.05 35.91
CA TYR A 542 -19.57 -10.82 35.04
C TYR A 542 -19.12 -12.29 34.98
N PRO A 543 -19.49 -13.13 35.96
CA PRO A 543 -18.94 -14.48 36.13
C PRO A 543 -19.02 -15.37 34.88
N GLY A 544 -20.08 -15.25 34.08
CA GLY A 544 -20.22 -16.04 32.86
C GLY A 544 -19.07 -15.87 31.86
N PHE A 545 -18.48 -14.67 31.74
CA PHE A 545 -17.33 -14.45 30.87
C PHE A 545 -16.05 -15.03 31.48
N ASP A 546 -15.85 -14.83 32.79
CA ASP A 546 -14.66 -15.34 33.47
C ASP A 546 -14.64 -16.89 33.50
N THR A 547 -15.80 -17.55 33.70
CA THR A 547 -15.92 -19.01 33.58
C THR A 547 -15.64 -19.51 32.16
N ALA A 548 -16.09 -18.81 31.12
CA ALA A 548 -15.80 -19.19 29.73
C ALA A 548 -14.29 -19.06 29.41
N ARG A 549 -13.66 -17.97 29.85
CA ARG A 549 -12.21 -17.78 29.74
C ARG A 549 -11.41 -18.83 30.51
N LYS A 550 -11.86 -19.24 31.70
CA LYS A 550 -11.25 -20.35 32.45
C LYS A 550 -11.16 -21.61 31.59
N ARG A 551 -12.24 -21.96 30.88
CA ARG A 551 -12.25 -23.12 29.96
C ARG A 551 -11.26 -22.95 28.82
N ILE A 552 -11.23 -21.77 28.19
CA ILE A 552 -10.33 -21.49 27.06
C ILE A 552 -8.87 -21.54 27.51
N LEU A 553 -8.53 -20.84 28.59
CA LEU A 553 -7.16 -20.79 29.13
C LEU A 553 -6.65 -22.15 29.59
N ASN A 554 -7.53 -23.01 30.10
CA ASN A 554 -7.18 -24.39 30.48
C ASN A 554 -7.05 -25.33 29.27
N LEU A 555 -7.76 -25.04 28.17
CA LEU A 555 -7.71 -25.85 26.94
C LEU A 555 -6.52 -25.52 26.04
N PHE A 556 -5.98 -24.30 26.13
CA PHE A 556 -4.84 -23.83 25.34
C PHE A 556 -3.66 -23.34 26.20
N PRO A 557 -3.15 -24.14 27.16
CA PRO A 557 -2.06 -23.70 28.04
C PRO A 557 -0.74 -23.47 27.29
N ASP A 558 -0.55 -24.20 26.17
CA ASP A 558 0.68 -24.21 25.37
C ASP A 558 0.80 -23.01 24.44
N PHE A 559 -0.30 -22.28 24.20
CA PHE A 559 -0.34 -21.19 23.24
C PHE A 559 -0.32 -19.83 23.95
N PRO A 560 0.51 -18.88 23.47
CA PRO A 560 0.45 -17.51 23.95
C PRO A 560 -0.98 -16.97 23.79
N THR A 561 -1.48 -16.34 24.85
CA THR A 561 -2.83 -15.83 24.92
C THR A 561 -2.81 -14.35 25.27
N VAL A 562 -3.56 -13.54 24.53
CA VAL A 562 -3.76 -12.12 24.84
C VAL A 562 -5.23 -11.89 25.15
N LEU A 563 -5.50 -11.40 26.37
CA LEU A 563 -6.79 -10.82 26.73
C LEU A 563 -6.73 -9.34 26.41
N PHE A 564 -7.48 -8.93 25.38
CA PHE A 564 -7.50 -7.54 24.94
C PHE A 564 -8.08 -6.58 25.98
N SER A 565 -7.88 -5.29 25.74
CA SER A 565 -8.08 -4.17 26.67
C SER A 565 -9.35 -4.30 27.53
N GLN A 566 -9.17 -4.55 28.83
CA GLN A 566 -10.23 -4.70 29.83
C GLN A 566 -10.33 -3.48 30.74
N SER A 567 -11.53 -3.15 31.20
CA SER A 567 -11.68 -2.48 32.50
C SER A 567 -12.01 -3.47 33.60
N ILE A 568 -11.55 -3.14 34.80
CA ILE A 568 -11.86 -3.85 36.03
C ILE A 568 -12.67 -2.93 36.94
N TRP A 569 -13.78 -3.46 37.47
CA TRP A 569 -14.63 -2.72 38.40
C TRP A 569 -15.06 -3.61 39.57
N LEU A 570 -14.57 -3.30 40.76
CA LEU A 570 -14.98 -4.01 41.96
C LEU A 570 -16.28 -3.42 42.52
N LYS A 571 -17.23 -4.31 42.80
CA LYS A 571 -18.40 -4.02 43.61
C LYS A 571 -18.21 -4.71 44.95
N ASN A 572 -18.55 -4.06 46.07
CA ASN A 572 -18.40 -4.63 47.42
C ASN A 572 -19.02 -6.04 47.59
N LYS A 573 -20.04 -6.38 46.79
CA LYS A 573 -20.71 -7.69 46.80
C LYS A 573 -20.00 -8.79 46.01
N ASN A 574 -18.89 -8.51 45.31
CA ASN A 574 -18.24 -9.44 44.37
C ASN A 574 -16.99 -10.13 44.93
N ARG A 575 -16.75 -10.15 46.24
CA ARG A 575 -15.51 -10.69 46.82
C ARG A 575 -15.29 -12.19 46.54
N ALA A 576 -16.37 -12.98 46.51
CA ALA A 576 -16.28 -14.40 46.12
C ALA A 576 -15.86 -14.58 44.65
N HIS A 577 -16.41 -13.76 43.75
CA HIS A 577 -16.05 -13.79 42.34
C HIS A 577 -14.64 -13.26 42.05
N LEU A 578 -14.16 -12.32 42.89
CA LEU A 578 -12.77 -11.89 42.88
C LEU A 578 -11.84 -13.08 43.12
N ASN A 579 -12.08 -13.89 44.15
CA ASN A 579 -11.26 -15.07 44.43
C ASN A 579 -11.22 -16.06 43.25
N GLU A 580 -12.35 -16.33 42.61
CA GLU A 580 -12.39 -17.17 41.41
C GLU A 580 -11.55 -16.58 40.27
N SER A 581 -11.62 -15.27 40.07
CA SER A 581 -10.82 -14.59 39.05
C SER A 581 -9.32 -14.59 39.36
N LEU A 582 -8.92 -14.56 40.63
CA LEU A 582 -7.51 -14.73 41.03
C LEU A 582 -6.98 -16.08 40.54
N GLU A 583 -7.73 -17.16 40.74
CA GLU A 583 -7.35 -18.50 40.27
C GLU A 583 -7.28 -18.59 38.74
N ILE A 584 -8.15 -17.85 38.04
CA ILE A 584 -8.21 -17.89 36.58
C ILE A 584 -7.03 -17.14 35.97
N TYR A 585 -6.68 -15.96 36.50
CA TYR A 585 -5.80 -15.03 35.80
C TYR A 585 -4.39 -14.91 36.40
N SER A 586 -4.16 -15.25 37.67
CA SER A 586 -2.85 -15.10 38.31
C SER A 586 -1.87 -16.21 37.90
N HIS A 587 -0.57 -15.91 37.97
CA HIS A 587 0.52 -16.86 37.70
C HIS A 587 0.44 -17.58 36.33
N ARG A 588 0.02 -16.87 35.28
CA ARG A 588 -0.03 -17.41 33.91
C ARG A 588 0.98 -16.72 33.00
N GLU A 589 2.14 -17.33 32.84
CA GLU A 589 3.24 -16.76 32.04
C GLU A 589 2.92 -16.56 30.55
N ASN A 590 2.06 -17.42 30.01
CA ASN A 590 1.58 -17.37 28.61
C ASN A 590 0.40 -16.42 28.42
N LEU A 591 -0.15 -15.82 29.49
CA LEU A 591 -1.23 -14.86 29.41
C LEU A 591 -0.69 -13.43 29.50
N THR A 592 -1.09 -12.59 28.55
CA THR A 592 -0.93 -11.14 28.63
C THR A 592 -2.30 -10.49 28.70
N ILE A 593 -2.53 -9.65 29.71
CA ILE A 593 -3.78 -8.92 29.91
C ILE A 593 -3.53 -7.45 29.59
N PHE A 594 -4.36 -6.90 28.71
CA PHE A 594 -4.39 -5.48 28.42
C PHE A 594 -5.41 -4.79 29.32
N LEU A 595 -5.02 -3.68 29.93
CA LEU A 595 -5.87 -2.86 30.78
C LEU A 595 -6.07 -1.51 30.10
N ARG A 596 -7.34 -1.09 30.02
CA ARG A 596 -7.72 0.05 29.17
C ARG A 596 -7.70 1.40 29.86
N ASP A 597 -7.40 1.45 31.15
CA ASP A 597 -7.31 2.69 31.92
C ASP A 597 -6.44 2.48 33.18
N ARG A 598 -5.88 3.58 33.71
CA ARG A 598 -4.94 3.54 34.85
C ARG A 598 -5.55 2.94 36.11
N GLN A 599 -6.83 3.16 36.37
CA GLN A 599 -7.51 2.56 37.52
C GLN A 599 -7.62 1.04 37.39
N SER A 600 -8.00 0.55 36.21
CA SER A 600 -8.05 -0.88 35.93
C SER A 600 -6.66 -1.52 35.98
N LEU A 601 -5.61 -0.81 35.55
CA LEU A 601 -4.23 -1.26 35.69
C LEU A 601 -3.83 -1.43 37.16
N ALA A 602 -4.11 -0.44 38.01
CA ALA A 602 -3.79 -0.50 39.43
C ALA A 602 -4.46 -1.71 40.11
N LEU A 603 -5.74 -1.95 39.81
CA LEU A 603 -6.47 -3.12 40.31
C LEU A 603 -5.87 -4.44 39.78
N ALA A 604 -5.53 -4.50 38.49
CA ALA A 604 -4.92 -5.70 37.92
C ALA A 604 -3.55 -6.02 38.56
N GLN A 605 -2.74 -5.00 38.86
CA GLN A 605 -1.44 -5.17 39.52
C GLN A 605 -1.60 -5.69 40.96
N GLU A 606 -2.65 -5.26 41.67
CA GLU A 606 -2.97 -5.74 43.01
C GLU A 606 -3.45 -7.20 42.99
N TYR A 607 -4.35 -7.55 42.07
CA TYR A 607 -5.06 -8.83 42.10
C TYR A 607 -4.44 -9.92 41.21
N PHE A 608 -3.70 -9.60 40.14
CA PHE A 608 -3.21 -10.61 39.20
C PHE A 608 -1.68 -10.71 39.18
N PRO A 609 -1.03 -11.09 40.31
CA PRO A 609 0.41 -11.23 40.36
C PRO A 609 0.88 -12.37 39.45
N GLY A 610 2.09 -12.24 38.91
CA GLY A 610 2.71 -13.27 38.07
C GLY A 610 2.11 -13.40 36.66
N THR A 611 1.24 -12.49 36.26
CA THR A 611 0.68 -12.42 34.89
C THR A 611 1.13 -11.15 34.20
N LYS A 612 1.40 -11.21 32.90
CA LYS A 612 1.90 -10.05 32.16
C LYS A 612 0.75 -9.06 31.97
N LEU A 613 0.94 -7.83 32.47
CA LEU A 613 -0.05 -6.76 32.37
C LEU A 613 0.50 -5.65 31.48
N MET A 614 -0.38 -5.02 30.69
CA MET A 614 -0.01 -3.89 29.84
C MET A 614 -1.14 -2.86 29.79
N LEU A 615 -0.80 -1.59 29.93
CA LEU A 615 -1.72 -0.48 29.68
C LEU A 615 -1.88 -0.32 28.17
N MET A 616 -3.09 -0.51 27.64
CA MET A 616 -3.35 -0.45 26.20
C MET A 616 -4.69 0.20 25.90
N PRO A 617 -4.80 1.01 24.83
CA PRO A 617 -6.06 1.66 24.51
C PRO A 617 -7.13 0.65 24.12
N ASP A 618 -8.39 1.08 24.24
CA ASP A 618 -9.54 0.26 23.90
C ASP A 618 -9.49 -0.19 22.43
N MET A 619 -9.73 -1.48 22.16
CA MET A 619 -9.58 -2.04 20.81
C MET A 619 -10.52 -1.43 19.76
N ALA A 620 -11.60 -0.74 20.15
CA ALA A 620 -12.45 -0.01 19.20
C ALA A 620 -11.67 1.05 18.40
N PHE A 621 -10.58 1.60 18.96
CA PHE A 621 -9.68 2.49 18.20
C PHE A 621 -9.00 1.80 17.01
N GLY A 622 -8.97 0.47 16.97
CA GLY A 622 -8.53 -0.31 15.81
C GLY A 622 -9.33 -0.02 14.53
N LEU A 623 -10.53 0.56 14.63
CA LEU A 623 -11.33 1.00 13.48
C LEU A 623 -10.75 2.25 12.80
N GLY A 624 -10.10 3.13 13.55
CA GLY A 624 -9.56 4.38 13.04
C GLY A 624 -10.58 5.48 12.82
N ARG A 625 -10.21 6.48 12.02
CA ARG A 625 -11.07 7.61 11.75
C ARG A 625 -12.23 7.16 10.87
N VAL A 626 -13.45 7.41 11.35
CA VAL A 626 -14.68 7.06 10.65
C VAL A 626 -15.22 8.34 10.02
N PRO A 627 -15.26 8.45 8.68
CA PRO A 627 -15.86 9.61 8.03
C PRO A 627 -17.35 9.66 8.34
N ARG A 628 -17.90 10.88 8.42
CA ARG A 628 -19.35 11.04 8.52
C ARG A 628 -20.00 10.65 7.20
N THR A 629 -21.02 9.82 7.28
CA THR A 629 -21.80 9.32 6.13
C THR A 629 -23.18 9.98 6.03
N MET A 630 -23.60 10.70 7.06
CA MET A 630 -24.87 11.42 7.08
C MET A 630 -24.76 12.80 7.74
N PRO A 631 -25.51 13.80 7.25
CA PRO A 631 -25.66 15.07 7.96
C PRO A 631 -26.42 14.87 9.27
N PRO A 632 -26.13 15.67 10.31
CA PRO A 632 -26.90 15.64 11.54
C PRO A 632 -28.35 16.10 11.29
N THR A 633 -29.29 15.47 11.98
CA THR A 633 -30.74 15.82 11.95
C THR A 633 -31.22 16.43 13.26
N LEU A 634 -30.38 16.41 14.30
CA LEU A 634 -30.65 16.88 15.65
C LEU A 634 -29.48 17.73 16.15
N ASP A 635 -29.76 18.69 17.02
CA ASP A 635 -28.73 19.45 17.71
C ASP A 635 -27.98 18.54 18.69
N ILE A 636 -28.73 17.82 19.53
CA ILE A 636 -28.15 16.96 20.57
C ILE A 636 -28.70 15.54 20.47
N VAL A 637 -27.80 14.57 20.45
CA VAL A 637 -28.12 13.16 20.76
C VAL A 637 -27.65 12.87 22.18
N TRP A 638 -28.59 12.65 23.09
CA TRP A 638 -28.32 12.28 24.47
C TRP A 638 -28.43 10.76 24.63
N LEU A 639 -27.28 10.09 24.47
CA LEU A 639 -27.14 8.64 24.70
C LEU A 639 -27.07 8.37 26.20
N LYS A 640 -28.25 8.18 26.80
CA LYS A 640 -28.44 7.94 28.22
C LYS A 640 -28.62 6.45 28.49
N ARG A 641 -27.90 5.92 29.49
CA ARG A 641 -28.09 4.54 29.94
C ARG A 641 -29.41 4.34 30.68
N SER A 642 -29.99 3.16 30.48
CA SER A 642 -31.15 2.66 31.24
C SER A 642 -30.81 1.51 32.21
N ASP A 643 -29.56 1.04 32.24
CA ASP A 643 -29.13 -0.08 33.06
C ASP A 643 -28.47 0.33 34.39
N ARG A 644 -28.08 -0.68 35.18
CA ARG A 644 -27.47 -0.51 36.52
C ARG A 644 -26.09 0.16 36.52
N GLU A 645 -25.52 0.48 35.35
CA GLU A 645 -24.28 1.25 35.27
C GLU A 645 -24.52 2.76 35.18
N SER A 646 -25.77 3.20 34.96
CA SER A 646 -26.13 4.61 35.01
C SER A 646 -25.94 5.17 36.42
N SER A 647 -25.48 6.41 36.53
CA SER A 647 -25.41 7.15 37.80
C SER A 647 -26.77 7.69 38.25
N GLY A 648 -27.83 7.55 37.44
CA GLY A 648 -29.17 8.00 37.81
C GLY A 648 -29.30 9.52 37.90
N TYR A 649 -28.46 10.27 37.18
CA TYR A 649 -28.50 11.73 37.15
C TYR A 649 -29.87 12.25 36.66
N LYS A 650 -30.28 13.39 37.21
CA LYS A 650 -31.51 14.08 36.81
C LYS A 650 -31.31 14.71 35.44
N VAL A 651 -32.32 14.59 34.59
CA VAL A 651 -32.35 15.26 33.29
C VAL A 651 -33.07 16.60 33.48
N PRO A 652 -32.47 17.73 33.08
CA PRO A 652 -33.10 19.04 33.15
C PRO A 652 -34.22 19.18 32.12
N GLU A 653 -35.04 20.22 32.26
CA GLU A 653 -35.99 20.59 31.22
C GLU A 653 -35.27 21.02 29.96
N ILE A 654 -35.68 20.45 28.82
CA ILE A 654 -35.06 20.73 27.53
C ILE A 654 -35.67 22.00 26.93
N PRO A 655 -34.86 23.01 26.58
CA PRO A 655 -35.33 24.21 25.90
C PRO A 655 -36.05 23.89 24.58
N THR A 656 -37.17 24.56 24.30
CA THR A 656 -38.00 24.32 23.10
C THR A 656 -37.31 24.67 21.79
N ASN A 657 -36.25 25.48 21.83
CA ASN A 657 -35.45 25.87 20.68
C ASN A 657 -34.35 24.85 20.32
N LEU A 658 -34.23 23.73 21.05
CA LEU A 658 -33.24 22.69 20.80
C LEU A 658 -33.89 21.39 20.35
N SER A 659 -33.38 20.82 19.26
CA SER A 659 -33.77 19.47 18.82
C SER A 659 -32.93 18.41 19.54
N VAL A 660 -33.51 17.77 20.55
CA VAL A 660 -32.82 16.77 21.40
C VAL A 660 -33.51 15.42 21.30
N SER A 661 -32.73 14.36 21.04
CA SER A 661 -33.20 12.98 21.19
C SER A 661 -32.48 12.32 22.36
N MET A 662 -33.26 11.90 23.35
CA MET A 662 -32.75 11.17 24.51
C MET A 662 -33.27 9.74 24.49
N SER A 663 -32.37 8.77 24.34
CA SER A 663 -32.69 7.35 24.44
C SER A 663 -31.46 6.50 24.73
N ASP A 664 -31.68 5.22 25.05
CA ASP A 664 -30.63 4.23 25.07
C ASP A 664 -30.54 3.56 23.69
N TRP A 665 -29.33 3.32 23.20
CA TRP A 665 -29.12 2.65 21.91
C TRP A 665 -29.44 1.15 21.94
N TRP A 666 -29.80 0.60 23.10
CA TRP A 666 -30.28 -0.77 23.24
C TRP A 666 -31.65 -0.95 22.56
N ASP A 667 -32.44 0.11 22.50
CA ASP A 667 -33.74 0.16 21.84
C ASP A 667 -33.58 0.31 20.32
N TRP A 668 -32.40 0.73 19.88
CA TRP A 668 -32.04 0.87 18.47
C TRP A 668 -31.52 -0.48 17.92
N LYS A 669 -32.45 -1.36 17.53
CA LYS A 669 -32.16 -2.73 17.10
C LYS A 669 -31.41 -2.79 15.77
N THR A 670 -30.55 -3.80 15.65
CA THR A 670 -29.76 -4.07 14.45
C THR A 670 -30.19 -5.38 13.84
N ASN A 671 -30.43 -5.40 12.53
CA ASN A 671 -30.69 -6.66 11.85
C ASN A 671 -29.43 -7.55 11.89
N PRO A 672 -29.55 -8.85 12.20
CA PRO A 672 -28.41 -9.76 12.22
C PRO A 672 -27.86 -9.94 10.80
N GLY A 673 -26.53 -10.10 10.71
CA GLY A 673 -25.84 -10.46 9.47
C GLY A 673 -25.90 -11.97 9.19
N LYS A 674 -25.29 -12.42 8.09
CA LYS A 674 -25.19 -13.84 7.72
C LYS A 674 -24.23 -14.61 8.63
N SER A 675 -23.24 -13.93 9.20
CA SER A 675 -22.29 -14.50 10.15
C SER A 675 -22.26 -13.71 11.46
N PRO A 676 -21.84 -14.31 12.59
CA PRO A 676 -21.67 -13.57 13.84
C PRO A 676 -20.70 -12.39 13.69
N MET A 677 -19.65 -12.55 12.87
CA MET A 677 -18.71 -11.49 12.56
C MET A 677 -19.39 -10.32 11.84
N GLU A 678 -20.18 -10.60 10.80
CA GLU A 678 -20.95 -9.58 10.07
C GLU A 678 -21.95 -8.87 10.99
N THR A 679 -22.63 -9.61 11.87
CA THR A 679 -23.52 -9.02 12.89
C THR A 679 -22.78 -8.02 13.77
N ALA A 680 -21.56 -8.33 14.22
CA ALA A 680 -20.78 -7.42 15.05
C ALA A 680 -20.48 -6.10 14.30
N PHE A 681 -20.04 -6.19 13.04
CA PHE A 681 -19.81 -5.01 12.20
C PHE A 681 -21.08 -4.19 11.98
N LEU A 682 -22.20 -4.84 11.66
CA LEU A 682 -23.49 -4.15 11.47
C LEU A 682 -23.92 -3.40 12.74
N MET A 683 -23.75 -4.00 13.92
CA MET A 683 -24.04 -3.35 15.20
C MET A 683 -23.12 -2.14 15.42
N THR A 684 -21.82 -2.25 15.12
CA THR A 684 -20.88 -1.12 15.17
C THR A 684 -21.33 0.02 14.26
N PHE A 685 -21.64 -0.27 12.99
CA PHE A 685 -22.13 0.74 12.05
C PHE A 685 -23.43 1.38 12.51
N ASN A 686 -24.35 0.60 13.07
CA ASN A 686 -25.60 1.13 13.62
C ASN A 686 -25.37 2.07 14.81
N GLY A 687 -24.37 1.77 15.66
CA GLY A 687 -23.90 2.67 16.71
C GLY A 687 -23.36 4.00 16.16
N PHE A 688 -22.55 3.96 15.11
CA PHE A 688 -22.11 5.19 14.43
C PHE A 688 -23.27 5.98 13.85
N SER A 689 -24.20 5.32 13.14
CA SER A 689 -25.40 5.96 12.58
C SER A 689 -26.26 6.61 13.67
N TYR A 690 -26.42 5.95 14.82
CA TYR A 690 -27.16 6.49 15.97
C TYR A 690 -26.58 7.83 16.44
N LEU A 691 -25.25 7.90 16.62
CA LEU A 691 -24.54 9.09 17.11
C LEU A 691 -24.46 10.21 16.08
N GLN A 692 -24.30 9.87 14.79
CA GLN A 692 -24.18 10.84 13.69
C GLN A 692 -25.42 11.71 13.47
N ARG A 693 -26.58 11.34 14.03
CA ARG A 693 -27.78 12.19 14.00
C ARG A 693 -27.59 13.50 14.77
N GLY A 694 -26.69 13.53 15.75
CA GLY A 694 -26.40 14.72 16.56
C GLY A 694 -25.28 15.59 15.97
N ARG A 695 -25.40 16.90 16.21
CA ARG A 695 -24.27 17.84 16.07
C ARG A 695 -23.33 17.73 17.26
N VAL A 696 -23.91 17.57 18.45
CA VAL A 696 -23.23 17.26 19.72
C VAL A 696 -23.83 16.00 20.33
N VAL A 697 -23.00 15.22 21.04
CA VAL A 697 -23.45 14.05 21.80
C VAL A 697 -23.31 14.31 23.30
N ILE A 698 -24.29 13.90 24.09
CA ILE A 698 -24.16 13.77 25.56
C ILE A 698 -24.21 12.27 25.88
N THR A 699 -23.30 11.77 26.70
CA THR A 699 -23.30 10.34 27.03
C THR A 699 -22.68 10.00 28.38
N ASP A 700 -23.27 9.00 29.04
CA ASP A 700 -22.74 8.28 30.21
C ASP A 700 -22.21 6.88 29.83
N ARG A 701 -22.00 6.61 28.52
CA ARG A 701 -21.39 5.38 28.00
C ARG A 701 -19.95 5.65 27.55
N LEU A 702 -19.01 4.82 28.00
CA LEU A 702 -17.62 4.88 27.53
C LEU A 702 -17.51 4.70 26.00
N HIS A 703 -18.30 3.81 25.40
CA HIS A 703 -18.29 3.69 23.94
C HIS A 703 -19.04 4.82 23.24
N GLY A 704 -19.94 5.53 23.91
CA GLY A 704 -20.45 6.80 23.42
C GLY A 704 -19.30 7.81 23.24
N HIS A 705 -18.39 7.88 24.23
CA HIS A 705 -17.15 8.65 24.13
C HIS A 705 -16.28 8.19 22.95
N ILE A 706 -15.83 6.93 22.95
CA ILE A 706 -14.87 6.41 21.98
C ILE A 706 -15.41 6.55 20.55
N LEU A 707 -16.65 6.14 20.28
CA LEU A 707 -17.21 6.24 18.93
C LEU A 707 -17.39 7.70 18.48
N SER A 708 -17.73 8.61 19.41
CA SER A 708 -17.75 10.06 19.11
C SER A 708 -16.35 10.59 18.82
N VAL A 709 -15.30 10.06 19.46
CA VAL A 709 -13.91 10.38 19.13
C VAL A 709 -13.56 9.89 17.72
N LEU A 710 -13.95 8.67 17.34
CA LEU A 710 -13.70 8.11 16.00
C LEU A 710 -14.44 8.84 14.88
N LEU A 711 -15.62 9.41 15.16
CA LEU A 711 -16.40 10.26 14.25
C LEU A 711 -15.98 11.75 14.29
N GLY A 712 -15.42 12.20 15.42
CA GLY A 712 -15.00 13.59 15.69
C GLY A 712 -16.20 14.49 15.87
N ILE A 713 -17.19 13.94 16.58
CA ILE A 713 -18.36 14.67 17.03
C ILE A 713 -17.98 15.28 18.39
N PRO A 714 -18.14 16.60 18.59
CA PRO A 714 -17.99 17.21 19.90
C PRO A 714 -18.99 16.60 20.90
N HIS A 715 -18.57 16.34 22.13
CA HIS A 715 -19.43 15.62 23.06
C HIS A 715 -19.14 15.89 24.54
N VAL A 716 -20.16 15.69 25.37
CA VAL A 716 -20.09 15.81 26.82
C VAL A 716 -20.21 14.43 27.46
N LEU A 717 -19.34 14.16 28.43
CA LEU A 717 -19.30 12.95 29.22
C LEU A 717 -19.91 13.21 30.59
N ILE A 718 -20.89 12.40 30.98
CA ILE A 718 -21.41 12.41 32.34
C ILE A 718 -20.79 11.24 33.09
N ASP A 719 -19.96 11.52 34.09
CA ASP A 719 -19.29 10.46 34.82
C ASP A 719 -20.25 9.63 35.68
N ASN A 720 -19.79 8.45 36.11
CA ASN A 720 -20.60 7.53 36.89
C ASN A 720 -20.02 7.21 38.28
N PRO A 721 -20.20 8.11 39.28
CA PRO A 721 -19.85 7.83 40.66
C PRO A 721 -20.55 6.55 41.19
N PRO A 722 -19.93 5.80 42.10
CA PRO A 722 -18.57 5.98 42.64
C PRO A 722 -17.48 5.35 41.76
N TYR A 723 -17.81 4.88 40.55
CA TYR A 723 -16.89 4.11 39.72
C TYR A 723 -15.98 5.01 38.88
N PHE A 724 -16.43 6.19 38.45
CA PHE A 724 -15.59 7.15 37.71
C PHE A 724 -14.95 6.56 36.44
N LYS A 725 -15.71 5.71 35.73
CA LYS A 725 -15.21 4.94 34.58
C LYS A 725 -14.79 5.85 33.44
N LEU A 726 -15.59 6.88 33.18
CA LEU A 726 -15.38 7.76 32.03
C LEU A 726 -14.20 8.70 32.29
N SER A 727 -14.07 9.23 33.51
CA SER A 727 -12.92 10.06 33.87
C SER A 727 -11.61 9.29 33.97
N SER A 728 -11.62 8.02 34.42
CA SER A 728 -10.43 7.17 34.38
C SER A 728 -9.92 7.03 32.94
N PHE A 729 -10.78 6.61 32.01
CA PHE A 729 -10.41 6.46 30.61
C PHE A 729 -10.00 7.78 29.96
N ARG A 730 -10.75 8.87 30.20
CA ARG A 730 -10.43 10.19 29.64
C ARG A 730 -9.06 10.66 30.08
N ARG A 731 -8.75 10.55 31.37
CA ARG A 731 -7.43 10.95 31.91
C ARG A 731 -6.30 10.11 31.32
N THR A 732 -6.53 8.82 31.08
CA THR A 732 -5.53 7.96 30.46
C THR A 732 -5.32 8.32 28.98
N TRP A 733 -6.36 8.43 28.15
CA TRP A 733 -6.17 8.44 26.70
C TRP A 733 -6.56 9.73 25.97
N THR A 734 -7.46 10.54 26.54
CA THR A 734 -8.08 11.67 25.84
C THR A 734 -8.02 12.97 26.66
N ALA A 735 -7.03 13.09 27.55
CA ALA A 735 -6.89 14.20 28.48
C ALA A 735 -6.72 15.55 27.77
N GLY A 736 -5.95 15.59 26.68
CA GLY A 736 -5.72 16.79 25.88
C GLY A 736 -6.86 17.18 24.93
N LEU A 737 -7.86 16.31 24.75
CA LEU A 737 -8.86 16.45 23.69
C LEU A 737 -9.80 17.64 23.95
N SER A 738 -9.77 18.61 23.02
CA SER A 738 -10.35 19.95 23.18
C SER A 738 -11.87 20.06 22.91
N ASN A 739 -12.47 19.06 22.27
CA ASN A 739 -13.90 19.03 21.93
C ASN A 739 -14.71 18.04 22.79
N THR A 740 -14.15 17.67 23.95
CA THR A 740 -14.81 16.82 24.94
C THR A 740 -14.80 17.49 26.29
N VAL A 741 -15.94 17.50 26.97
CA VAL A 741 -16.09 18.04 28.34
C VAL A 741 -16.58 16.92 29.26
N LEU A 742 -16.08 16.88 30.50
CA LEU A 742 -16.50 15.94 31.53
C LEU A 742 -17.28 16.71 32.61
N VAL A 743 -18.46 16.21 32.96
CA VAL A 743 -19.37 16.79 33.95
C VAL A 743 -19.93 15.70 34.86
N THR A 744 -20.69 16.11 35.88
CA THR A 744 -21.27 15.17 36.86
C THR A 744 -22.80 15.18 36.90
N THR A 745 -23.44 16.25 36.44
CA THR A 745 -24.90 16.41 36.47
C THR A 745 -25.49 16.56 35.07
N GLY A 746 -26.80 16.30 34.92
CA GLY A 746 -27.48 16.48 33.64
C GLY A 746 -27.66 17.96 33.28
N GLU A 747 -27.82 18.82 34.27
CA GLU A 747 -27.87 20.29 34.12
C GLU A 747 -26.58 20.82 33.47
N GLU A 748 -25.42 20.51 34.07
CA GLU A 748 -24.11 20.86 33.52
C GLU A 748 -23.91 20.27 32.13
N ALA A 749 -24.37 19.04 31.90
CA ALA A 749 -24.21 18.36 30.62
C ALA A 749 -24.93 19.10 29.49
N LEU A 750 -26.16 19.57 29.76
CA LEU A 750 -26.94 20.34 28.80
C LEU A 750 -26.31 21.72 28.56
N GLU A 751 -25.83 22.40 29.61
CA GLU A 751 -25.17 23.70 29.49
C GLU A 751 -23.90 23.61 28.62
N GLU A 752 -23.02 22.65 28.92
CA GLU A 752 -21.79 22.43 28.16
C GLU A 752 -22.06 21.97 26.73
N ALA A 753 -23.11 21.16 26.50
CA ALA A 753 -23.50 20.80 25.15
C ALA A 753 -23.96 22.01 24.33
N GLN A 754 -24.67 22.96 24.93
CA GLN A 754 -25.03 24.22 24.27
C GLN A 754 -23.79 25.08 23.97
N LYS A 755 -22.81 25.13 24.86
CA LYS A 755 -21.52 25.81 24.61
C LYS A 755 -20.79 25.18 23.43
N LEU A 756 -20.74 23.85 23.36
CA LEU A 756 -20.16 23.12 22.22
C LEU A 756 -20.94 23.38 20.92
N LEU A 757 -22.28 23.38 20.95
CA LEU A 757 -23.10 23.71 19.78
C LEU A 757 -22.79 25.12 19.24
N LYS A 758 -22.68 26.11 20.13
CA LYS A 758 -22.29 27.48 19.76
C LYS A 758 -20.88 27.51 19.15
N LYS A 759 -19.92 26.83 19.78
CA LYS A 759 -18.51 26.78 19.35
C LYS A 759 -18.35 26.11 17.99
N TYR A 760 -19.10 25.05 17.72
CA TYR A 760 -18.97 24.22 16.51
C TYR A 760 -20.13 24.39 15.52
N ASN A 761 -20.86 25.51 15.59
CA ASN A 761 -22.08 25.76 14.81
C ASN A 761 -21.87 25.56 13.29
N ASN A 762 -20.68 25.90 12.76
CA ASN A 762 -20.32 25.76 11.35
C ASN A 762 -19.26 24.68 11.07
N TYR A 763 -18.84 23.91 12.07
CA TYR A 763 -17.67 23.02 12.00
C TYR A 763 -18.04 21.61 12.43
N LEU A 764 -18.69 20.87 11.53
CA LEU A 764 -18.72 19.43 11.58
C LEU A 764 -17.86 18.88 10.44
N PRO A 765 -17.11 17.78 10.66
CA PRO A 765 -16.33 17.16 9.59
C PRO A 765 -17.22 16.91 8.37
N ASN A 766 -16.72 17.23 7.17
CA ASN A 766 -17.47 17.09 5.92
C ASN A 766 -18.07 15.69 5.79
N VAL A 767 -19.34 15.62 5.40
CA VAL A 767 -20.01 14.37 5.05
C VAL A 767 -19.38 13.86 3.75
N VAL A 768 -18.74 12.69 3.79
CA VAL A 768 -18.21 12.07 2.59
C VAL A 768 -19.42 11.57 1.79
N ARG A 769 -19.69 12.19 0.64
CA ARG A 769 -20.68 11.65 -0.31
C ARG A 769 -20.12 10.32 -0.82
N ALA A 770 -20.88 9.26 -0.58
CA ALA A 770 -20.55 7.89 -0.99
C ALA A 770 -20.44 7.77 -2.52
#